data_AF-M0PFX6-F1
#
_entry.id   AF-M0PFX6-F1
#
_cell.length_a   1.000
_cell.length_b   1.000
_cell.length_c   1.000
_cell.angle_alpha   90.00
_cell.angle_beta   90.00
_cell.angle_gamma   90.00
#
_symmetry.space_group_name_H-M   'P 1'
#
loop_
_entity.id
_entity.type
_entity.pdbx_description
1 polymer ?
#
loop_
_entity_poly.entity_id
_entity_poly.type
_entity_poly.pdbx_seq_one_letter_code
_entity_poly.pdbx_strand_id
1 'polypeptide(L)'
;MVVVSDDADTETGAYPGDAWTWGGERQWPPALKDYDQFMCRTDEKLPFAPWAEADHPDYDGSAEDTRYGWAFPPNWADYDTAHEWATKHPRLADDLTFIGQKPGEPYAAESDPFLFVDGDDVRCPETGDMAPEFVALADRLGITYADVSTSGTGAHLAFYGELPDGYRAATFQLREEPIGANDEPPCVEIYDGKRQFIFTGKHVTGTPDDVREVNTDALADVCEEHETRRETPTTDEHGPLLNSKDGGSAREPCKSKAEVAALDTTGDIDDVLDAVDHLSVHDMRLASSPTNTRADGSEDWDPHIPGEPASKSGTRLYVAADGKSVIYRDGNYGGTALSLVAWEEGIVSPGERLRGEEFWQAVEAARGRGANIPEYDRPADGGSLDYTPILPETRGTQAVSLGWDFTCADTLGTLSQRDVWNRTQTTIEDAIDRRQNSLLTVIMSGGKTRSTFEAAARKETSLTYLTGRHDLYEQASEICDDLGLTHYRLPSFPKDCKTMNLSEGRPMRQMFEELYARGATPKAIHEHYGDACPCRESDGDTTHRCPYETRWDFAPDDYEVLIGHYSHAHLPNGVTSGRVVAFDEFPGDAFTTTLEGDGLERAINTFLASEPGVPFADWHDLIENRRETNRRDAALDWFDGFDFDEPDVQGVFRNDDYHAYAPHAVYTLLTGNELAESDDPDDSSMGPYPFERTTLPGVQTPGVYFRGDSHNPKAVKLQTPPSLTYAHTVLGLDATGMVELWRDRLGIRLTHQSVLTDEERAEYVRDTLAINGMRVADHAKPYTSGEFATVKRDRRLFEAVRDQYGDGTPPVVFTSLSVERKYDEAGVVDDGTAKTIDHFAALRGTNRYAEERLAVVSGSPHYGDTWVREQAAFLGQAVFPERTDDGERTYGPLGNRIRYQMREAEVVQAALRVGRQGRGATVVFNTSAIPDWFPIEAVGSVPRHAPKRKAIVETVRDLAGNTGASFTTANVYDAMPDKDTVSMEYVRKTLTRLFDDGALDREMRGRGYVWYDDGVHTVDDAGQVSLPALTDAEREERDPQLAHIEHYMPELGVRADSAPPATATDADARSSTADQEDSDGRDPPDTALSD
;
A
#
# COMPACT_ATOMS: atom_id res chain seq x y z
N MET A 1 40.03 -14.26 18.37
CA MET A 1 41.24 -14.75 17.66
C MET A 1 41.32 -16.26 17.88
N VAL A 2 40.64 -17.01 17.03
CA VAL A 2 40.86 -18.45 16.86
C VAL A 2 41.95 -18.63 15.80
N VAL A 3 42.69 -19.73 15.85
CA VAL A 3 43.73 -20.02 14.85
C VAL A 3 43.08 -20.72 13.67
N VAL A 4 42.98 -20.03 12.53
CA VAL A 4 42.67 -20.67 11.25
C VAL A 4 43.85 -21.57 10.87
N SER A 5 43.58 -22.85 10.68
CA SER A 5 44.56 -23.83 10.18
C SER A 5 44.29 -24.12 8.71
N ASP A 6 45.12 -23.54 7.83
CA ASP A 6 45.25 -23.99 6.44
C ASP A 6 45.77 -25.45 6.44
N ASP A 7 44.88 -26.43 6.38
CA ASP A 7 45.06 -27.79 5.82
C ASP A 7 43.85 -28.67 6.18
N ALA A 8 42.79 -28.60 5.37
CA ALA A 8 41.70 -29.57 5.36
C ALA A 8 41.27 -29.84 3.91
N ASP A 9 41.75 -30.94 3.32
CA ASP A 9 41.19 -31.46 2.07
C ASP A 9 39.70 -31.77 2.29
N THR A 10 38.81 -31.04 1.61
CA THR A 10 37.39 -31.39 1.57
C THR A 10 37.20 -32.66 0.76
N GLU A 11 37.20 -33.81 1.44
CA GLU A 11 36.71 -35.06 0.88
C GLU A 11 35.27 -34.83 0.40
N THR A 12 35.09 -34.75 -0.92
CA THR A 12 33.82 -34.62 -1.62
C THR A 12 33.04 -35.93 -1.57
N GLY A 13 32.65 -36.31 -0.35
CA GLY A 13 31.58 -37.27 -0.15
C GLY A 13 30.29 -36.67 -0.68
N ALA A 14 29.63 -37.39 -1.58
CA ALA A 14 28.21 -37.17 -1.84
C ALA A 14 27.40 -37.82 -0.70
N TYR A 15 26.19 -37.34 -0.47
CA TYR A 15 25.25 -38.03 0.43
C TYR A 15 24.94 -39.45 -0.09
N PRO A 16 24.53 -40.40 0.78
CA PRO A 16 24.05 -41.70 0.32
C PRO A 16 22.87 -41.50 -0.64
N GLY A 17 23.06 -41.98 -1.88
CA GLY A 17 22.04 -41.94 -2.95
C GLY A 17 21.07 -43.12 -2.90
N ASP A 18 21.19 -43.98 -1.90
CA ASP A 18 20.22 -44.98 -1.47
C ASP A 18 19.54 -44.56 -0.15
N ALA A 19 18.53 -45.31 0.29
CA ALA A 19 17.64 -44.94 1.39
C ALA A 19 18.37 -44.42 2.65
N TRP A 20 18.06 -43.19 3.05
CA TRP A 20 18.62 -42.57 4.26
C TRP A 20 18.11 -43.35 5.48
N THR A 21 19.04 -44.07 6.10
CA THR A 21 18.78 -45.12 7.09
C THR A 21 19.58 -44.90 8.36
N TRP A 22 18.92 -45.13 9.50
CA TRP A 22 19.50 -44.96 10.83
C TRP A 22 19.86 -46.32 11.45
N GLY A 23 21.07 -46.41 12.01
CA GLY A 23 21.63 -47.67 12.55
C GLY A 23 21.02 -48.17 13.87
N GLY A 24 20.24 -47.34 14.58
CA GLY A 24 19.50 -47.73 15.79
C GLY A 24 20.05 -47.24 17.13
N GLU A 25 21.24 -46.62 17.16
CA GLU A 25 21.74 -45.86 18.32
C GLU A 25 21.61 -44.36 17.99
N ARG A 26 21.03 -43.55 18.90
CA ARG A 26 20.85 -42.10 18.67
C ARG A 26 22.18 -41.37 18.91
N GLN A 27 22.58 -40.53 17.96
CA GLN A 27 23.82 -39.75 17.96
C GLN A 27 23.54 -38.32 17.50
N TRP A 28 23.66 -37.35 18.40
CA TRP A 28 23.67 -35.91 18.10
C TRP A 28 25.12 -35.42 17.85
N PRO A 29 25.33 -34.41 16.99
CA PRO A 29 26.65 -33.94 16.63
C PRO A 29 27.36 -33.31 17.84
N PRO A 30 28.67 -33.57 18.05
CA PRO A 30 29.46 -32.92 19.09
C PRO A 30 29.37 -31.39 19.10
N ALA A 31 29.42 -30.72 17.94
CA ALA A 31 29.46 -29.26 17.86
C ALA A 31 28.26 -28.56 18.54
N LEU A 32 27.05 -29.10 18.42
CA LEU A 32 25.87 -28.53 19.10
C LEU A 32 25.95 -28.67 20.63
N LYS A 33 26.67 -29.69 21.14
CA LYS A 33 26.75 -30.02 22.58
C LYS A 33 27.68 -29.10 23.38
N ASP A 34 28.51 -28.31 22.69
CA ASP A 34 29.34 -27.28 23.32
C ASP A 34 28.53 -26.02 23.72
N TYR A 35 27.22 -25.98 23.42
CA TYR A 35 26.31 -24.86 23.70
C TYR A 35 25.17 -25.28 24.65
N ASP A 36 24.92 -24.47 25.68
CA ASP A 36 23.83 -24.64 26.66
C ASP A 36 22.47 -24.16 26.07
N GLN A 37 22.11 -24.68 24.89
CA GLN A 37 21.00 -24.23 24.04
C GLN A 37 19.91 -25.30 23.83
N PHE A 38 19.88 -26.34 24.67
CA PHE A 38 18.90 -27.44 24.55
C PHE A 38 17.67 -27.25 25.45
N MET A 39 16.53 -27.71 24.94
CA MET A 39 15.29 -27.95 25.68
C MET A 39 14.76 -29.36 25.36
N CYS A 40 14.02 -29.97 26.27
CA CYS A 40 13.24 -31.16 25.94
C CYS A 40 12.08 -30.81 25.02
N ARG A 41 11.40 -31.83 24.48
CA ARG A 41 10.23 -31.66 23.63
C ARG A 41 9.05 -32.50 24.11
N THR A 42 7.84 -31.98 24.02
CA THR A 42 6.59 -32.71 24.28
C THR A 42 6.20 -33.63 23.11
N ASP A 43 5.20 -34.48 23.31
CA ASP A 43 4.60 -35.26 22.22
C ASP A 43 4.01 -34.36 21.11
N GLU A 44 3.48 -33.19 21.48
CA GLU A 44 2.80 -32.20 20.61
C GLU A 44 3.78 -31.29 19.81
N LYS A 45 5.01 -31.74 19.58
CA LYS A 45 6.15 -31.00 18.98
C LYS A 45 6.63 -29.75 19.74
N LEU A 46 5.94 -29.26 20.77
CA LEU A 46 6.33 -28.05 21.51
C LEU A 46 7.57 -28.26 22.41
N PRO A 47 8.52 -27.29 22.49
CA PRO A 47 9.64 -27.31 23.42
C PRO A 47 9.18 -27.12 24.87
N PHE A 48 9.93 -27.70 25.81
CA PHE A 48 9.60 -27.61 27.24
C PHE A 48 10.84 -27.77 28.13
N ALA A 49 10.98 -26.90 29.13
CA ALA A 49 12.02 -26.94 30.15
C ALA A 49 11.50 -27.53 31.48
N PRO A 50 11.55 -28.87 31.70
CA PRO A 50 11.03 -29.49 32.93
C PRO A 50 11.81 -29.11 34.20
N TRP A 51 13.00 -28.52 34.06
CA TRP A 51 13.84 -27.99 35.15
C TRP A 51 13.52 -26.54 35.55
N ALA A 52 12.89 -25.77 34.67
CA ALA A 52 12.62 -24.35 34.90
C ALA A 52 11.34 -24.12 35.73
N GLU A 53 11.14 -22.89 36.19
CA GLU A 53 9.93 -22.48 36.91
C GLU A 53 8.79 -22.18 35.92
N ALA A 54 7.54 -22.39 36.36
CA ALA A 54 6.33 -22.25 35.52
C ALA A 54 5.75 -20.82 35.50
N ASP A 55 6.24 -19.95 36.36
CA ASP A 55 5.81 -18.56 36.58
C ASP A 55 7.08 -17.75 36.93
N HIS A 56 7.98 -17.63 35.95
CA HIS A 56 9.27 -16.95 36.14
C HIS A 56 9.10 -15.42 36.02
N PRO A 57 9.47 -14.62 37.03
CA PRO A 57 9.10 -13.20 37.11
C PRO A 57 9.78 -12.29 36.08
N ASP A 58 10.90 -12.73 35.49
CA ASP A 58 11.62 -12.00 34.44
C ASP A 58 11.25 -12.49 33.01
N TYR A 59 10.20 -13.30 32.85
CA TYR A 59 9.69 -13.72 31.53
C TYR A 59 8.64 -12.73 31.00
N ASP A 60 8.86 -12.22 29.78
CA ASP A 60 8.05 -11.20 29.11
C ASP A 60 7.27 -11.75 27.89
N GLY A 61 7.37 -13.05 27.61
CA GLY A 61 6.65 -13.71 26.52
C GLY A 61 5.20 -14.10 26.84
N SER A 62 4.48 -14.60 25.83
CA SER A 62 3.03 -14.84 25.88
C SER A 62 2.59 -16.19 26.48
N ALA A 63 3.51 -17.07 26.90
CA ALA A 63 3.16 -18.40 27.41
C ALA A 63 2.67 -18.37 28.88
N GLU A 64 1.48 -18.92 29.15
CA GLU A 64 0.91 -19.05 30.52
C GLU A 64 1.74 -19.93 31.47
N ASP A 65 2.60 -20.80 30.93
CA ASP A 65 3.55 -21.62 31.67
C ASP A 65 4.94 -21.33 31.10
N THR A 66 5.77 -20.61 31.87
CA THR A 66 7.00 -19.99 31.36
C THR A 66 8.02 -21.01 30.86
N ARG A 67 7.86 -22.30 31.19
CA ARG A 67 8.72 -23.43 30.73
C ARG A 67 8.59 -23.75 29.24
N TYR A 68 7.55 -23.25 28.57
CA TYR A 68 7.40 -23.34 27.10
C TYR A 68 8.04 -22.15 26.37
N GLY A 69 8.56 -21.15 27.10
CA GLY A 69 9.19 -19.95 26.55
C GLY A 69 10.56 -20.25 25.92
N TRP A 70 10.58 -20.78 24.70
CA TRP A 70 11.82 -21.21 24.04
C TRP A 70 12.79 -20.09 23.70
N ALA A 71 12.30 -18.85 23.50
CA ALA A 71 13.13 -17.67 23.27
C ALA A 71 13.75 -17.09 24.55
N PHE A 72 13.52 -17.70 25.73
CA PHE A 72 13.98 -17.21 27.03
C PHE A 72 15.20 -18.03 27.53
N PRO A 73 16.44 -17.50 27.49
CA PRO A 73 17.64 -18.29 27.79
C PRO A 73 17.68 -19.04 29.13
N PRO A 74 17.09 -18.56 30.24
CA PRO A 74 17.02 -19.32 31.50
C PRO A 74 16.24 -20.64 31.42
N ASN A 75 15.49 -20.90 30.34
CA ASN A 75 14.86 -22.19 30.09
C ASN A 75 15.78 -23.22 29.42
N TRP A 76 16.92 -22.80 28.85
CA TRP A 76 17.83 -23.70 28.15
C TRP A 76 18.71 -24.49 29.14
N ALA A 77 19.36 -25.54 28.65
CA ALA A 77 20.31 -26.34 29.40
C ALA A 77 21.37 -26.99 28.49
N ASP A 78 22.38 -27.58 29.13
CA ASP A 78 23.36 -28.46 28.48
C ASP A 78 22.69 -29.73 27.91
N TYR A 79 23.36 -30.36 26.94
CA TYR A 79 22.88 -31.58 26.29
C TYR A 79 22.61 -32.74 27.27
N ASP A 80 23.49 -32.97 28.25
CA ASP A 80 23.37 -34.12 29.16
C ASP A 80 22.13 -33.95 30.07
N THR A 81 21.88 -32.73 30.55
CA THR A 81 20.67 -32.36 31.31
C THR A 81 19.40 -32.53 30.46
N ALA A 82 19.37 -31.99 29.24
CA ALA A 82 18.20 -32.11 28.35
C ALA A 82 17.91 -33.56 27.96
N HIS A 83 18.95 -34.33 27.63
CA HIS A 83 18.84 -35.76 27.29
C HIS A 83 18.45 -36.62 28.50
N GLU A 84 18.97 -36.31 29.70
CA GLU A 84 18.58 -36.97 30.94
C GLU A 84 17.08 -36.77 31.24
N TRP A 85 16.57 -35.54 31.09
CA TRP A 85 15.16 -35.24 31.35
C TRP A 85 14.20 -35.82 30.32
N ALA A 86 14.56 -35.75 29.03
CA ALA A 86 13.83 -36.41 27.94
C ALA A 86 13.63 -37.90 28.24
N THR A 87 14.72 -38.61 28.58
CA THR A 87 14.71 -40.04 28.89
C THR A 87 13.95 -40.40 30.18
N LYS A 88 13.78 -39.46 31.12
CA LYS A 88 13.17 -39.71 32.44
C LYS A 88 11.71 -39.27 32.57
N HIS A 89 11.25 -38.29 31.80
CA HIS A 89 9.93 -37.68 32.00
C HIS A 89 8.86 -38.33 31.10
N PRO A 90 7.78 -38.93 31.64
CA PRO A 90 6.86 -39.80 30.90
C PRO A 90 5.83 -39.05 30.00
N ARG A 91 6.20 -37.85 29.52
CA ARG A 91 5.43 -36.97 28.61
C ARG A 91 6.34 -36.17 27.66
N LEU A 92 7.61 -36.51 27.58
CA LEU A 92 8.58 -35.89 26.68
C LEU A 92 9.07 -36.96 25.70
N ALA A 93 9.40 -36.55 24.48
CA ALA A 93 10.02 -37.40 23.49
C ALA A 93 11.52 -37.57 23.78
N ASP A 94 12.16 -38.64 23.30
CA ASP A 94 13.63 -38.73 23.28
C ASP A 94 14.28 -37.83 22.21
N ASP A 95 13.49 -37.08 21.45
CA ASP A 95 13.93 -36.05 20.52
C ASP A 95 14.21 -34.75 21.30
N LEU A 96 15.31 -34.04 20.99
CA LEU A 96 15.71 -32.80 21.67
C LEU A 96 15.48 -31.58 20.79
N THR A 97 15.21 -30.44 21.42
CA THR A 97 15.10 -29.16 20.72
C THR A 97 16.36 -28.34 20.96
N PHE A 98 17.05 -27.94 19.90
CA PHE A 98 18.13 -26.95 19.95
C PHE A 98 17.56 -25.58 19.56
N ILE A 99 17.88 -24.53 20.31
CA ILE A 99 17.42 -23.16 20.02
C ILE A 99 18.56 -22.42 19.32
N GLY A 100 18.44 -22.21 18.01
CA GLY A 100 19.45 -21.49 17.23
C GLY A 100 19.33 -19.98 17.38
N GLN A 101 20.46 -19.27 17.42
CA GLN A 101 20.53 -17.82 17.65
C GLN A 101 21.23 -17.12 16.48
N LYS A 102 20.59 -16.10 15.88
CA LYS A 102 21.19 -15.40 14.74
C LYS A 102 22.32 -14.46 15.20
N PRO A 103 23.53 -14.54 14.61
CA PRO A 103 24.59 -13.56 14.82
C PRO A 103 24.09 -12.12 14.62
N GLY A 104 24.48 -11.23 15.53
CA GLY A 104 24.02 -9.82 15.55
C GLY A 104 22.66 -9.57 16.23
N GLU A 105 21.80 -10.59 16.39
CA GLU A 105 20.54 -10.48 17.16
C GLU A 105 20.27 -11.68 18.12
N PRO A 106 21.23 -12.19 18.91
CA PRO A 106 21.00 -13.35 19.78
C PRO A 106 20.05 -13.07 20.95
N TYR A 107 19.48 -14.13 21.54
CA TYR A 107 18.71 -14.04 22.79
C TYR A 107 19.64 -14.07 24.03
N ALA A 108 20.76 -14.78 23.94
CA ALA A 108 21.82 -14.83 24.95
C ALA A 108 23.01 -13.91 24.58
N ALA A 109 24.04 -13.89 25.42
CA ALA A 109 25.20 -13.00 25.24
C ALA A 109 26.17 -13.43 24.12
N GLU A 110 26.11 -14.69 23.68
CA GLU A 110 26.91 -15.27 22.60
C GLU A 110 25.96 -16.02 21.66
N SER A 111 26.12 -15.84 20.35
CA SER A 111 25.35 -16.54 19.29
C SER A 111 26.09 -17.80 18.85
N ASP A 112 25.35 -18.84 18.48
CA ASP A 112 25.92 -19.98 17.76
C ASP A 112 26.19 -19.67 16.27
N PRO A 113 27.10 -20.40 15.61
CA PRO A 113 27.50 -20.20 14.22
C PRO A 113 26.84 -21.21 13.25
N PHE A 114 25.62 -21.67 13.54
CA PHE A 114 25.00 -22.80 12.85
C PHE A 114 23.93 -22.40 11.82
N LEU A 115 24.04 -23.01 10.64
CA LEU A 115 23.02 -23.00 9.60
C LEU A 115 22.30 -24.35 9.61
N PHE A 116 20.97 -24.32 9.63
CA PHE A 116 20.11 -25.49 9.67
C PHE A 116 19.30 -25.61 8.38
N VAL A 117 19.22 -26.82 7.83
CA VAL A 117 18.32 -27.16 6.73
C VAL A 117 17.30 -28.17 7.25
N ASP A 118 16.03 -27.80 7.22
CA ASP A 118 14.90 -28.69 7.45
C ASP A 118 14.31 -29.10 6.10
N GLY A 119 14.00 -30.38 5.93
CA GLY A 119 13.34 -30.91 4.74
C GLY A 119 12.08 -31.63 5.16
N ASP A 120 10.91 -31.06 4.86
CA ASP A 120 9.61 -31.66 5.16
C ASP A 120 9.14 -32.55 3.99
N ASP A 121 8.66 -33.75 4.33
CA ASP A 121 8.20 -34.80 3.39
C ASP A 121 9.18 -35.17 2.24
N VAL A 122 10.47 -34.80 2.36
CA VAL A 122 11.57 -35.12 1.42
C VAL A 122 11.95 -36.61 1.35
N ARG A 123 11.39 -37.47 2.20
CA ARG A 123 11.72 -38.89 2.36
C ARG A 123 10.47 -39.76 2.22
N CYS A 124 10.56 -40.76 1.35
CA CYS A 124 9.51 -41.74 1.11
C CYS A 124 9.23 -42.58 2.38
N PRO A 125 7.98 -42.65 2.87
CA PRO A 125 7.63 -43.39 4.09
C PRO A 125 7.68 -44.91 3.90
N GLU A 126 7.44 -45.39 2.68
CA GLU A 126 7.38 -46.83 2.37
C GLU A 126 8.77 -47.45 2.15
N THR A 127 9.69 -46.73 1.50
CA THR A 127 11.01 -47.24 1.10
C THR A 127 12.17 -46.62 1.88
N GLY A 128 12.02 -45.39 2.37
CA GLY A 128 13.09 -44.60 2.98
C GLY A 128 14.01 -43.90 1.99
N ASP A 129 13.73 -43.96 0.68
CA ASP A 129 14.44 -43.21 -0.35
C ASP A 129 14.15 -41.72 -0.22
N MET A 130 15.15 -40.87 -0.51
CA MET A 130 15.00 -39.42 -0.53
C MET A 130 14.53 -38.92 -1.90
N ALA A 131 13.91 -37.74 -1.93
CA ALA A 131 13.70 -36.97 -3.14
C ALA A 131 15.07 -36.68 -3.81
N PRO A 132 15.30 -37.09 -5.08
CA PRO A 132 16.55 -36.81 -5.78
C PRO A 132 16.91 -35.31 -5.82
N GLU A 133 15.88 -34.46 -5.83
CA GLU A 133 15.97 -33.01 -5.77
C GLU A 133 16.58 -32.53 -4.43
N PHE A 134 16.20 -33.15 -3.31
CA PHE A 134 16.76 -32.86 -1.98
C PHE A 134 18.21 -33.33 -1.85
N VAL A 135 18.53 -34.52 -2.39
CA VAL A 135 19.91 -35.04 -2.39
C VAL A 135 20.82 -34.15 -3.24
N ALA A 136 20.35 -33.67 -4.40
CA ALA A 136 21.10 -32.73 -5.24
C ALA A 136 21.31 -31.36 -4.57
N LEU A 137 20.32 -30.86 -3.81
CA LEU A 137 20.48 -29.65 -2.99
C LEU A 137 21.51 -29.87 -1.87
N ALA A 138 21.42 -30.99 -1.15
CA ALA A 138 22.37 -31.34 -0.09
C ALA A 138 23.81 -31.47 -0.63
N ASP A 139 24.00 -32.15 -1.78
CA ASP A 139 25.29 -32.25 -2.46
C ASP A 139 25.84 -30.88 -2.93
N ARG A 140 24.98 -29.91 -3.32
CA ARG A 140 25.38 -28.52 -3.64
C ARG A 140 25.92 -27.79 -2.39
N LEU A 141 25.19 -27.89 -1.28
CA LEU A 141 25.53 -27.23 0.00
C LEU A 141 26.72 -27.88 0.71
N GLY A 142 26.95 -29.18 0.47
CA GLY A 142 28.08 -29.97 0.99
C GLY A 142 27.65 -31.03 1.99
N ILE A 143 28.50 -32.05 2.18
CA ILE A 143 28.20 -33.15 3.12
C ILE A 143 28.50 -32.77 4.57
N THR A 144 27.49 -32.84 5.43
CA THR A 144 27.53 -32.54 6.87
C THR A 144 26.68 -33.54 7.65
N TYR A 145 26.63 -33.42 8.99
CA TYR A 145 25.73 -34.21 9.84
C TYR A 145 24.26 -34.08 9.40
N ALA A 146 23.58 -35.23 9.27
CA ALA A 146 22.14 -35.28 9.03
C ALA A 146 21.42 -36.30 9.93
N ASP A 147 20.16 -36.02 10.30
CA ASP A 147 19.29 -36.97 10.99
C ASP A 147 17.88 -37.08 10.36
N VAL A 148 17.20 -38.21 10.61
CA VAL A 148 15.83 -38.43 10.16
C VAL A 148 14.84 -37.80 11.16
N SER A 149 13.95 -36.96 10.66
CA SER A 149 12.97 -36.18 11.45
C SER A 149 12.07 -36.97 12.41
N THR A 150 11.31 -36.28 13.26
CA THR A 150 10.32 -36.94 14.13
C THR A 150 9.26 -37.71 13.33
N SER A 151 8.79 -37.19 12.17
CA SER A 151 7.79 -37.88 11.34
C SER A 151 8.34 -39.14 10.67
N GLY A 152 9.63 -39.13 10.32
CA GLY A 152 10.26 -40.15 9.47
C GLY A 152 10.13 -39.89 7.97
N THR A 153 9.39 -38.83 7.59
CA THR A 153 9.18 -38.36 6.21
C THR A 153 10.03 -37.13 5.88
N GLY A 154 10.47 -36.36 6.89
CA GLY A 154 11.46 -35.30 6.74
C GLY A 154 12.88 -35.69 7.17
N ALA A 155 13.86 -34.81 6.93
CA ALA A 155 15.25 -34.95 7.40
C ALA A 155 15.90 -33.59 7.68
N HIS A 156 16.74 -33.51 8.71
CA HIS A 156 17.43 -32.28 9.11
C HIS A 156 18.94 -32.38 8.83
N LEU A 157 19.57 -31.28 8.40
CA LEU A 157 21.02 -31.12 8.29
C LEU A 157 21.49 -29.93 9.13
N ALA A 158 22.71 -30.00 9.67
CA ALA A 158 23.34 -28.90 10.41
C ALA A 158 24.74 -28.58 9.85
N PHE A 159 24.99 -27.31 9.54
CA PHE A 159 26.24 -26.78 8.99
C PHE A 159 26.82 -25.67 9.90
N TYR A 160 28.11 -25.37 9.75
CA TYR A 160 28.66 -24.07 10.11
C TYR A 160 28.40 -23.09 8.96
N GLY A 161 27.77 -21.96 9.24
CA GLY A 161 27.43 -20.96 8.23
C GLY A 161 26.36 -19.96 8.68
N GLU A 162 26.11 -18.96 7.84
CA GLU A 162 25.10 -17.92 8.01
C GLU A 162 24.36 -17.73 6.67
N LEU A 163 23.13 -17.23 6.68
CA LEU A 163 22.42 -16.90 5.45
C LEU A 163 22.99 -15.59 4.85
N PRO A 164 22.90 -15.38 3.51
CA PRO A 164 23.34 -14.13 2.90
C PRO A 164 22.61 -12.90 3.45
N ASP A 165 23.26 -11.73 3.39
CA ASP A 165 22.67 -10.46 3.82
C ASP A 165 21.30 -10.20 3.17
N GLY A 166 20.27 -9.99 4.00
CA GLY A 166 18.89 -9.70 3.57
C GLY A 166 17.94 -10.90 3.61
N TYR A 167 18.41 -12.12 3.88
CA TYR A 167 17.58 -13.31 4.05
C TYR A 167 17.31 -13.59 5.55
N ARG A 168 16.08 -13.99 5.87
CA ARG A 168 15.69 -14.52 7.20
C ARG A 168 15.56 -16.04 7.22
N ALA A 169 15.22 -16.60 6.07
CA ALA A 169 15.05 -18.02 5.79
C ALA A 169 15.16 -18.22 4.28
N ALA A 170 15.32 -19.46 3.83
CA ALA A 170 14.99 -19.86 2.47
C ALA A 170 14.02 -21.04 2.48
N THR A 171 12.73 -20.77 2.28
CA THR A 171 11.65 -21.78 2.22
C THR A 171 11.19 -21.96 0.77
N PHE A 172 11.27 -23.17 0.22
CA PHE A 172 10.84 -23.46 -1.16
C PHE A 172 10.43 -24.94 -1.36
N GLN A 173 9.49 -25.17 -2.28
CA GLN A 173 9.01 -26.51 -2.66
C GLN A 173 9.89 -27.11 -3.76
N LEU A 174 10.32 -28.37 -3.63
CA LEU A 174 11.23 -29.01 -4.59
C LEU A 174 10.53 -29.53 -5.86
N ARG A 175 9.24 -29.87 -5.77
CA ARG A 175 8.43 -30.50 -6.83
C ARG A 175 6.95 -30.46 -6.45
N GLU A 176 6.06 -30.46 -7.44
CA GLU A 176 4.59 -30.37 -7.24
C GLU A 176 3.94 -31.66 -6.71
N GLU A 177 4.57 -32.83 -6.96
CA GLU A 177 4.02 -34.13 -6.58
C GLU A 177 4.68 -34.67 -5.28
N PRO A 178 3.89 -35.14 -4.29
CA PRO A 178 4.38 -35.87 -3.13
C PRO A 178 5.25 -37.09 -3.48
N ILE A 179 6.18 -37.45 -2.59
CA ILE A 179 7.02 -38.65 -2.75
C ILE A 179 6.40 -39.87 -2.05
N GLY A 180 6.16 -40.92 -2.83
CA GLY A 180 5.65 -42.20 -2.33
C GLY A 180 4.20 -42.11 -1.84
N ALA A 181 4.02 -42.01 -0.52
CA ALA A 181 2.73 -41.97 0.15
C ALA A 181 2.65 -40.85 1.21
N ASN A 182 3.45 -39.79 1.04
CA ASN A 182 3.31 -38.54 1.78
C ASN A 182 2.05 -37.79 1.30
N ASP A 183 1.40 -37.06 2.22
CA ASP A 183 0.17 -36.31 1.91
C ASP A 183 0.48 -34.96 1.22
N GLU A 184 1.67 -34.38 1.44
CA GLU A 184 2.09 -33.08 0.92
C GLU A 184 3.36 -33.17 0.03
N PRO A 185 3.62 -32.18 -0.86
CA PRO A 185 4.81 -32.17 -1.70
C PRO A 185 6.07 -31.81 -0.89
N PRO A 186 7.24 -32.38 -1.22
CA PRO A 186 8.46 -32.17 -0.44
C PRO A 186 8.95 -30.70 -0.49
N CYS A 187 9.19 -30.14 0.69
CA CYS A 187 9.59 -28.76 0.90
C CYS A 187 10.92 -28.69 1.67
N VAL A 188 11.63 -27.57 1.54
CA VAL A 188 12.88 -27.30 2.26
C VAL A 188 12.81 -25.91 2.87
N GLU A 189 13.26 -25.79 4.12
CA GLU A 189 13.46 -24.54 4.83
C GLU A 189 14.90 -24.42 5.34
N ILE A 190 15.58 -23.31 5.06
CA ILE A 190 16.96 -23.05 5.52
C ILE A 190 16.98 -21.85 6.48
N TYR A 191 17.70 -21.94 7.61
CA TYR A 191 17.77 -20.92 8.66
C TYR A 191 19.17 -20.77 9.26
N ASP A 192 19.49 -19.58 9.76
CA ASP A 192 20.71 -19.27 10.52
C ASP A 192 20.43 -18.71 11.93
N GLY A 193 19.31 -19.12 12.53
CA GLY A 193 18.95 -18.83 13.92
C GLY A 193 17.54 -18.27 14.11
N LYS A 194 17.24 -17.85 15.35
CA LYS A 194 15.92 -17.39 15.83
C LYS A 194 14.75 -18.37 15.58
N ARG A 195 15.04 -19.69 15.62
CA ARG A 195 14.04 -20.75 15.53
C ARG A 195 14.44 -21.94 16.40
N GLN A 196 13.47 -22.81 16.64
CA GLN A 196 13.63 -24.08 17.33
C GLN A 196 13.90 -25.20 16.31
N PHE A 197 14.89 -26.07 16.56
CA PHE A 197 15.27 -27.17 15.66
C PHE A 197 15.23 -28.50 16.40
N ILE A 198 14.45 -29.46 15.92
CA ILE A 198 14.14 -30.70 16.65
C ILE A 198 15.06 -31.84 16.20
N PHE A 199 16.28 -31.88 16.75
CA PHE A 199 17.21 -32.98 16.47
C PHE A 199 16.79 -34.27 17.17
N THR A 200 16.57 -35.31 16.38
CA THR A 200 16.23 -36.64 16.88
C THR A 200 17.47 -37.47 17.22
N GLY A 201 18.64 -37.12 16.67
CA GLY A 201 19.81 -37.97 16.75
C GLY A 201 19.68 -39.28 15.95
N LYS A 202 18.64 -39.47 15.11
CA LYS A 202 18.50 -40.62 14.20
C LYS A 202 19.44 -40.46 13.00
N HIS A 203 20.74 -40.39 13.30
CA HIS A 203 21.82 -40.05 12.38
C HIS A 203 21.81 -40.91 11.11
N VAL A 204 21.97 -40.27 9.97
CA VAL A 204 21.92 -40.90 8.65
C VAL A 204 23.24 -41.61 8.37
N THR A 205 23.18 -42.93 8.24
CA THR A 205 24.35 -43.79 8.03
C THR A 205 25.10 -43.37 6.77
N GLY A 206 26.37 -42.97 6.93
CA GLY A 206 27.23 -42.50 5.84
C GLY A 206 27.40 -40.98 5.77
N THR A 207 26.62 -40.21 6.54
CA THR A 207 26.89 -38.78 6.77
C THR A 207 27.92 -38.58 7.90
N PRO A 208 28.65 -37.46 7.92
CA PRO A 208 29.57 -37.08 9.01
C PRO A 208 28.96 -37.17 10.40
N ASP A 209 29.77 -37.57 11.38
CA ASP A 209 29.39 -37.67 12.80
C ASP A 209 29.16 -36.30 13.48
N ASP A 210 29.56 -35.21 12.83
CA ASP A 210 29.61 -33.84 13.36
C ASP A 210 29.43 -32.79 12.25
N VAL A 211 29.18 -31.54 12.66
CA VAL A 211 28.90 -30.39 11.79
C VAL A 211 30.12 -29.98 10.94
N ARG A 212 29.88 -29.57 9.69
CA ARG A 212 30.89 -29.06 8.74
C ARG A 212 30.45 -27.73 8.11
N GLU A 213 31.40 -26.98 7.54
CA GLU A 213 31.14 -25.72 6.85
C GLU A 213 30.26 -25.91 5.60
N VAL A 214 29.30 -24.99 5.40
CA VAL A 214 28.48 -24.92 4.20
C VAL A 214 29.28 -24.34 3.03
N ASN A 215 28.96 -24.80 1.81
CA ASN A 215 29.39 -24.13 0.59
C ASN A 215 28.66 -22.78 0.44
N THR A 216 29.28 -21.70 0.92
CA THR A 216 28.69 -20.35 0.98
C THR A 216 28.24 -19.83 -0.39
N ASP A 217 29.00 -20.13 -1.44
CA ASP A 217 28.70 -19.68 -2.80
C ASP A 217 27.45 -20.41 -3.32
N ALA A 218 27.36 -21.73 -3.13
CA ALA A 218 26.16 -22.49 -3.50
C ALA A 218 24.94 -22.16 -2.62
N LEU A 219 25.14 -21.78 -1.35
CA LEU A 219 24.06 -21.29 -0.49
C LEU A 219 23.51 -19.95 -1.02
N ALA A 220 24.39 -19.03 -1.44
CA ALA A 220 23.98 -17.79 -2.08
C ALA A 220 23.24 -18.04 -3.41
N ASP A 221 23.76 -18.93 -4.25
CA ASP A 221 23.10 -19.36 -5.50
C ASP A 221 21.69 -19.91 -5.22
N VAL A 222 21.51 -20.79 -4.23
CA VAL A 222 20.20 -21.37 -3.85
C VAL A 222 19.23 -20.29 -3.33
N CYS A 223 19.74 -19.34 -2.53
CA CYS A 223 18.92 -18.26 -2.00
C CYS A 223 18.46 -17.28 -3.11
N GLU A 224 19.26 -17.08 -4.16
CA GLU A 224 18.89 -16.28 -5.32
C GLU A 224 18.00 -17.06 -6.33
N GLU A 225 18.29 -18.33 -6.60
CA GLU A 225 17.52 -19.23 -7.49
C GLU A 225 16.06 -19.40 -7.08
N HIS A 226 15.77 -19.33 -5.77
CA HIS A 226 14.42 -19.42 -5.22
C HIS A 226 13.85 -18.08 -4.71
N GLU A 227 14.51 -16.95 -5.00
CA GLU A 227 14.08 -15.57 -4.68
C GLU A 227 13.57 -15.32 -3.25
N THR A 228 14.07 -16.04 -2.25
CA THR A 228 13.58 -16.02 -0.84
C THR A 228 13.95 -14.76 -0.04
N ARG A 229 14.14 -13.62 -0.73
CA ARG A 229 14.37 -12.30 -0.15
C ARG A 229 13.11 -11.79 0.54
N ARG A 230 13.29 -10.85 1.48
CA ARG A 230 12.22 -10.21 2.26
C ARG A 230 11.07 -9.66 1.39
N GLU A 231 9.93 -10.35 1.39
CA GLU A 231 8.72 -9.72 1.91
C GLU A 231 8.68 -9.94 3.43
N THR A 232 8.12 -8.99 4.20
CA THR A 232 8.07 -9.08 5.67
C THR A 232 6.63 -9.12 6.16
N PRO A 233 6.07 -10.30 6.47
CA PRO A 233 4.94 -10.39 7.39
C PRO A 233 5.42 -9.99 8.80
N THR A 234 4.69 -9.09 9.47
CA THR A 234 4.88 -8.80 10.89
C THR A 234 3.92 -9.65 11.72
N THR A 235 4.47 -10.44 12.64
CA THR A 235 3.71 -11.33 13.53
C THR A 235 3.89 -10.89 14.99
N ASP A 236 3.05 -9.96 15.43
CA ASP A 236 2.52 -10.03 16.80
C ASP A 236 1.25 -10.89 16.72
N GLU A 237 1.29 -12.08 17.30
CA GLU A 237 0.21 -13.06 17.14
C GLU A 237 -0.93 -12.87 18.15
N HIS A 238 -2.16 -13.00 17.61
CA HIS A 238 -3.38 -13.34 18.35
C HIS A 238 -3.93 -12.33 19.39
N GLY A 239 -4.16 -11.10 18.93
CA GLY A 239 -5.45 -10.45 19.23
C GLY A 239 -6.64 -11.24 18.63
N PRO A 240 -7.87 -11.10 19.14
CA PRO A 240 -9.00 -11.94 18.75
C PRO A 240 -9.38 -11.79 17.27
N LEU A 241 -9.42 -12.93 16.55
CA LEU A 241 -9.70 -12.99 15.12
C LEU A 241 -11.14 -12.59 14.77
N LEU A 242 -11.30 -11.47 14.06
CA LEU A 242 -12.55 -11.09 13.39
C LEU A 242 -12.31 -10.89 11.87
N ASN A 243 -12.37 -12.01 11.14
CA ASN A 243 -12.53 -12.13 9.67
C ASN A 243 -11.40 -11.59 8.76
N SER A 244 -10.52 -12.50 8.32
CA SER A 244 -9.52 -12.23 7.26
C SER A 244 -10.08 -12.38 5.84
N LYS A 245 -9.89 -11.34 5.01
CA LYS A 245 -9.37 -11.37 3.62
C LYS A 245 -9.52 -10.03 2.88
N ASP A 246 -10.31 -9.09 3.40
CA ASP A 246 -10.21 -7.65 3.06
C ASP A 246 -9.92 -6.89 4.35
N GLY A 247 -8.93 -5.99 4.34
CA GLY A 247 -8.47 -5.26 5.53
C GLY A 247 -9.39 -4.12 5.94
N GLY A 248 -10.47 -4.43 6.65
CA GLY A 248 -11.21 -3.45 7.46
C GLY A 248 -10.72 -3.50 8.90
N SER A 249 -9.90 -2.54 9.32
CA SER A 249 -9.56 -2.35 10.74
C SER A 249 -10.80 -2.04 11.56
N ALA A 250 -10.89 -2.56 12.79
CA ALA A 250 -11.91 -2.09 13.74
C ALA A 250 -11.78 -0.57 13.92
N ARG A 251 -12.92 0.13 13.89
CA ARG A 251 -12.99 1.56 14.23
C ARG A 251 -12.77 1.70 15.73
N GLU A 252 -11.87 2.58 16.15
CA GLU A 252 -11.91 3.07 17.54
C GLU A 252 -13.07 4.08 17.65
N PRO A 253 -14.07 3.83 18.51
CA PRO A 253 -15.23 4.71 18.60
C PRO A 253 -14.84 6.07 19.19
N CYS A 254 -15.18 7.14 18.49
CA CYS A 254 -14.74 8.50 18.80
C CYS A 254 -15.42 9.08 20.06
N LYS A 255 -16.66 8.67 20.34
CA LYS A 255 -17.42 8.99 21.55
C LYS A 255 -17.47 7.79 22.49
N SER A 256 -17.49 8.03 23.80
CA SER A 256 -17.62 6.96 24.78
C SER A 256 -19.04 6.39 24.81
N LYS A 257 -19.17 5.13 25.27
CA LYS A 257 -20.47 4.46 25.47
C LYS A 257 -21.47 5.29 26.29
N ALA A 258 -21.00 6.17 27.18
CA ALA A 258 -21.84 7.03 28.00
C ALA A 258 -22.36 8.28 27.26
N GLU A 259 -21.58 8.81 26.30
CA GLU A 259 -21.97 9.97 25.49
C GLU A 259 -22.96 9.56 24.40
N VAL A 260 -22.68 8.46 23.70
CA VAL A 260 -23.59 7.91 22.68
C VAL A 260 -24.92 7.46 23.30
N ALA A 261 -24.87 6.86 24.50
CA ALA A 261 -26.07 6.46 25.24
C ALA A 261 -26.94 7.63 25.76
N ALA A 262 -26.50 8.89 25.58
CA ALA A 262 -27.28 10.09 25.89
C ALA A 262 -28.02 10.68 24.67
N LEU A 263 -27.94 10.02 23.50
CA LEU A 263 -28.58 10.45 22.27
C LEU A 263 -29.79 9.56 21.95
N ASP A 264 -30.99 10.14 21.91
CA ASP A 264 -32.18 9.47 21.38
C ASP A 264 -32.18 9.48 19.83
N THR A 265 -31.78 10.60 19.24
CA THR A 265 -31.78 10.87 17.79
C THR A 265 -30.52 11.64 17.38
N THR A 266 -29.98 11.40 16.19
CA THR A 266 -28.80 12.09 15.64
C THR A 266 -28.93 12.35 14.14
N GLY A 267 -28.24 13.39 13.65
CA GLY A 267 -28.01 13.62 12.22
C GLY A 267 -26.59 13.24 11.77
N ASP A 268 -25.77 12.74 12.70
CA ASP A 268 -24.40 12.28 12.46
C ASP A 268 -24.37 10.75 12.42
N ILE A 269 -23.76 10.18 11.38
CA ILE A 269 -23.71 8.72 11.20
C ILE A 269 -22.72 8.07 12.17
N ASP A 270 -21.69 8.82 12.59
CA ASP A 270 -20.64 8.32 13.47
C ASP A 270 -21.16 7.99 14.88
N ASP A 271 -22.24 8.65 15.33
CA ASP A 271 -22.95 8.31 16.57
C ASP A 271 -23.57 6.90 16.53
N VAL A 272 -24.08 6.48 15.37
CA VAL A 272 -24.67 5.15 15.18
C VAL A 272 -23.58 4.09 15.11
N LEU A 273 -22.45 4.40 14.48
CA LEU A 273 -21.29 3.51 14.40
C LEU A 273 -20.65 3.32 15.78
N ASP A 274 -20.37 4.40 16.51
CA ASP A 274 -19.82 4.33 17.86
C ASP A 274 -20.75 3.57 18.83
N ALA A 275 -22.08 3.66 18.65
CA ALA A 275 -23.05 2.85 19.41
C ALA A 275 -22.88 1.34 19.16
N VAL A 276 -22.62 0.96 17.90
CA VAL A 276 -22.42 -0.42 17.47
C VAL A 276 -21.05 -0.95 17.94
N ASP A 277 -20.00 -0.15 17.88
CA ASP A 277 -18.65 -0.54 18.34
C ASP A 277 -18.57 -0.65 19.87
N HIS A 278 -19.47 0.01 20.61
CA HIS A 278 -19.65 -0.15 22.07
C HIS A 278 -20.59 -1.30 22.47
N LEU A 279 -21.18 -2.01 21.52
CA LEU A 279 -22.24 -2.99 21.74
C LEU A 279 -21.71 -4.37 22.17
N SER A 280 -22.23 -4.87 23.28
CA SER A 280 -21.94 -6.19 23.85
C SER A 280 -23.21 -7.05 23.86
N VAL A 281 -23.08 -8.38 23.80
CA VAL A 281 -24.21 -9.32 23.88
C VAL A 281 -25.04 -9.17 25.15
N HIS A 282 -24.47 -8.57 26.20
CA HIS A 282 -25.14 -8.30 27.48
C HIS A 282 -25.98 -7.00 27.49
N ASP A 283 -25.85 -6.12 26.49
CA ASP A 283 -26.65 -4.88 26.38
C ASP A 283 -28.06 -5.14 25.82
N MET A 284 -28.33 -6.34 25.33
CA MET A 284 -29.48 -6.66 24.48
C MET A 284 -30.15 -7.99 24.85
N ARG A 285 -31.29 -8.28 24.23
CA ARG A 285 -31.97 -9.58 24.34
C ARG A 285 -31.64 -10.46 23.14
N LEU A 286 -31.06 -11.62 23.43
CA LEU A 286 -30.71 -12.66 22.46
C LEU A 286 -31.56 -13.91 22.68
N ALA A 287 -31.74 -14.69 21.62
CA ALA A 287 -32.38 -16.00 21.65
C ALA A 287 -31.38 -17.14 21.88
N SER A 288 -30.12 -16.93 21.47
CA SER A 288 -28.96 -17.72 21.90
C SER A 288 -28.73 -17.56 23.40
N SER A 289 -28.14 -18.56 24.05
CA SER A 289 -27.94 -18.52 25.51
C SER A 289 -26.62 -19.15 25.98
N PRO A 290 -25.99 -18.61 27.05
CA PRO A 290 -24.79 -19.20 27.64
C PRO A 290 -25.06 -20.59 28.21
N THR A 291 -24.16 -21.53 27.91
CA THR A 291 -24.19 -22.90 28.44
C THR A 291 -23.02 -23.20 29.38
N ASN A 292 -21.91 -22.48 29.23
CA ASN A 292 -20.71 -22.60 30.06
C ASN A 292 -19.92 -21.28 30.08
N THR A 293 -19.47 -20.86 31.27
CA THR A 293 -18.58 -19.70 31.46
C THR A 293 -17.19 -20.23 31.84
N ARG A 294 -16.14 -19.67 31.25
CA ARG A 294 -14.75 -20.13 31.35
C ARG A 294 -13.95 -19.33 32.39
N ALA A 295 -12.73 -19.79 32.69
CA ALA A 295 -11.88 -19.20 33.72
C ALA A 295 -11.29 -17.82 33.33
N ASP A 296 -11.17 -17.57 32.03
CA ASP A 296 -10.79 -16.30 31.39
C ASP A 296 -11.95 -15.28 31.31
N GLY A 297 -13.16 -15.66 31.76
CA GLY A 297 -14.37 -14.83 31.67
C GLY A 297 -15.11 -14.92 30.33
N SER A 298 -14.60 -15.68 29.36
CA SER A 298 -15.29 -15.95 28.08
C SER A 298 -16.41 -16.98 28.24
N GLU A 299 -17.32 -17.06 27.27
CA GLU A 299 -18.49 -17.94 27.35
C GLU A 299 -18.68 -18.82 26.10
N ASP A 300 -19.17 -20.04 26.34
CA ASP A 300 -19.71 -20.92 25.32
C ASP A 300 -21.25 -20.80 25.31
N TRP A 301 -21.83 -20.58 24.14
CA TRP A 301 -23.27 -20.34 23.95
C TRP A 301 -23.87 -21.35 22.93
N ASP A 302 -25.16 -21.66 23.11
CA ASP A 302 -25.95 -22.41 22.12
C ASP A 302 -26.66 -21.40 21.19
N PRO A 303 -26.31 -21.35 19.89
CA PRO A 303 -26.83 -20.35 18.96
C PRO A 303 -28.25 -20.67 18.47
N HIS A 304 -29.11 -19.65 18.40
CA HIS A 304 -30.50 -19.77 17.93
C HIS A 304 -30.69 -19.15 16.53
N ILE A 305 -30.04 -19.74 15.52
CA ILE A 305 -30.03 -19.24 14.14
C ILE A 305 -31.15 -19.92 13.31
N PRO A 306 -31.98 -19.16 12.56
CA PRO A 306 -33.02 -19.75 11.71
C PRO A 306 -32.47 -20.71 10.66
N GLY A 307 -33.00 -21.94 10.64
CA GLY A 307 -32.62 -22.98 9.67
C GLY A 307 -31.50 -23.92 10.13
N GLU A 308 -30.66 -23.50 11.08
CA GLU A 308 -29.58 -24.33 11.61
C GLU A 308 -30.08 -25.38 12.63
N PRO A 309 -29.47 -26.59 12.67
CA PRO A 309 -29.73 -27.56 13.73
C PRO A 309 -29.09 -27.12 15.07
N ALA A 310 -29.88 -27.09 16.15
CA ALA A 310 -29.42 -26.76 17.50
C ALA A 310 -28.18 -27.56 17.94
N SER A 311 -27.29 -26.95 18.75
CA SER A 311 -25.99 -27.55 19.05
C SER A 311 -26.13 -28.82 19.89
N LYS A 312 -25.43 -29.89 19.47
CA LYS A 312 -25.34 -31.14 20.24
C LYS A 312 -24.46 -31.00 21.49
N SER A 313 -23.61 -29.98 21.56
CA SER A 313 -22.73 -29.69 22.70
C SER A 313 -23.18 -28.48 23.51
N GLY A 314 -24.00 -27.59 22.94
CA GLY A 314 -24.29 -26.26 23.50
C GLY A 314 -23.14 -25.26 23.37
N THR A 315 -22.07 -25.58 22.63
CA THR A 315 -20.81 -24.80 22.57
C THR A 315 -20.44 -24.33 21.15
N ARG A 316 -21.44 -24.11 20.28
CA ARG A 316 -21.22 -23.80 18.85
C ARG A 316 -20.98 -22.33 18.58
N LEU A 317 -21.44 -21.45 19.48
CA LEU A 317 -21.08 -20.05 19.56
C LEU A 317 -20.07 -19.84 20.69
N TYR A 318 -19.09 -18.97 20.46
CA TYR A 318 -18.16 -18.44 21.44
C TYR A 318 -18.42 -16.95 21.61
N VAL A 319 -18.29 -16.46 22.84
CA VAL A 319 -18.37 -15.05 23.21
C VAL A 319 -17.12 -14.71 24.00
N ALA A 320 -16.37 -13.68 23.58
CA ALA A 320 -15.19 -13.22 24.30
C ALA A 320 -15.57 -12.55 25.64
N ALA A 321 -14.59 -12.39 26.55
CA ALA A 321 -14.83 -11.86 27.89
C ALA A 321 -15.33 -10.39 27.94
N ASP A 322 -15.28 -9.66 26.83
CA ASP A 322 -15.88 -8.31 26.66
C ASP A 322 -17.37 -8.36 26.23
N GLY A 323 -17.84 -9.52 25.78
CA GLY A 323 -19.13 -9.73 25.13
C GLY A 323 -19.32 -8.99 23.81
N LYS A 324 -18.32 -8.26 23.29
CA LYS A 324 -18.39 -7.57 21.99
C LYS A 324 -18.10 -8.51 20.83
N SER A 325 -17.06 -9.35 21.00
CA SER A 325 -16.57 -10.25 19.96
C SER A 325 -17.19 -11.64 20.10
N VAL A 326 -17.70 -12.20 18.99
CA VAL A 326 -18.27 -13.55 18.94
C VAL A 326 -17.67 -14.39 17.81
N ILE A 327 -17.62 -15.71 17.98
CA ILE A 327 -17.15 -16.64 16.93
C ILE A 327 -18.13 -17.80 16.80
N TYR A 328 -18.69 -17.98 15.60
CA TYR A 328 -19.46 -19.19 15.24
C TYR A 328 -18.48 -20.28 14.82
N ARG A 329 -18.28 -21.29 15.67
CA ARG A 329 -17.16 -22.23 15.56
C ARG A 329 -17.25 -23.19 14.38
N ASP A 330 -18.45 -23.39 13.82
CA ASP A 330 -18.64 -24.24 12.64
C ASP A 330 -18.36 -23.40 11.39
N GLY A 331 -17.17 -23.58 10.80
CA GLY A 331 -16.59 -22.67 9.81
C GLY A 331 -15.73 -21.54 10.40
N ASN A 332 -15.67 -21.41 11.73
CA ASN A 332 -14.83 -20.45 12.48
C ASN A 332 -15.03 -18.97 12.07
N TYR A 333 -16.29 -18.56 11.90
CA TYR A 333 -16.65 -17.21 11.45
C TYR A 333 -16.69 -16.22 12.63
N GLY A 334 -15.96 -15.11 12.51
CA GLY A 334 -16.02 -14.01 13.46
C GLY A 334 -17.25 -13.11 13.24
N GLY A 335 -17.74 -12.50 14.31
CA GLY A 335 -18.76 -11.46 14.26
C GLY A 335 -18.73 -10.57 15.50
N THR A 336 -19.51 -9.50 15.49
CA THR A 336 -19.78 -8.67 16.68
C THR A 336 -21.11 -9.04 17.31
N ALA A 337 -21.45 -8.43 18.45
CA ALA A 337 -22.79 -8.52 19.03
C ALA A 337 -23.91 -8.13 18.04
N LEU A 338 -23.65 -7.19 17.11
CA LEU A 338 -24.59 -6.86 16.03
C LEU A 338 -24.71 -7.98 14.98
N SER A 339 -23.59 -8.63 14.61
CA SER A 339 -23.61 -9.80 13.72
C SER A 339 -24.45 -10.94 14.30
N LEU A 340 -24.37 -11.18 15.61
CA LEU A 340 -25.19 -12.20 16.28
C LEU A 340 -26.68 -11.90 16.21
N VAL A 341 -27.10 -10.64 16.37
CA VAL A 341 -28.50 -10.24 16.15
C VAL A 341 -28.93 -10.55 14.71
N ALA A 342 -28.10 -10.20 13.72
CA ALA A 342 -28.41 -10.45 12.32
C ALA A 342 -28.51 -11.95 11.97
N TRP A 343 -27.67 -12.79 12.59
CA TRP A 343 -27.75 -14.25 12.47
C TRP A 343 -29.03 -14.81 13.11
N GLU A 344 -29.49 -14.26 14.25
CA GLU A 344 -30.73 -14.71 14.91
C GLU A 344 -32.01 -14.24 14.20
N GLU A 345 -32.01 -13.05 13.58
CA GLU A 345 -33.13 -12.59 12.73
C GLU A 345 -33.12 -13.26 11.34
N GLY A 346 -32.00 -13.88 10.93
CA GLY A 346 -31.82 -14.46 9.60
C GLY A 346 -31.64 -13.42 8.49
N ILE A 347 -31.07 -12.25 8.81
CA ILE A 347 -30.73 -11.17 7.87
C ILE A 347 -29.50 -11.58 7.04
N VAL A 348 -28.50 -12.19 7.68
CA VAL A 348 -27.31 -12.79 7.06
C VAL A 348 -26.93 -14.08 7.78
N SER A 349 -26.19 -14.97 7.12
CA SER A 349 -25.67 -16.21 7.71
C SER A 349 -24.34 -15.98 8.44
N PRO A 350 -23.91 -16.88 9.34
CA PRO A 350 -22.53 -16.91 9.83
C PRO A 350 -21.51 -16.92 8.68
N GLY A 351 -20.58 -15.97 8.68
CA GLY A 351 -19.58 -15.77 7.62
C GLY A 351 -19.95 -14.75 6.55
N GLU A 352 -21.21 -14.32 6.46
CA GLU A 352 -21.65 -13.26 5.54
C GLU A 352 -21.51 -11.87 6.20
N ARG A 353 -21.16 -10.84 5.41
CA ARG A 353 -20.97 -9.45 5.89
C ARG A 353 -22.23 -8.62 5.68
N LEU A 354 -22.69 -7.94 6.73
CA LEU A 354 -23.72 -6.90 6.66
C LEU A 354 -23.32 -5.77 5.71
N ARG A 355 -24.19 -5.39 4.77
CA ARG A 355 -23.99 -4.25 3.86
C ARG A 355 -25.26 -3.42 3.68
N GLY A 356 -25.11 -2.10 3.58
CA GLY A 356 -26.20 -1.20 3.18
C GLY A 356 -27.47 -1.36 4.02
N GLU A 357 -28.57 -1.78 3.40
CA GLU A 357 -29.85 -1.99 4.08
C GLU A 357 -29.78 -3.09 5.16
N GLU A 358 -29.00 -4.15 4.97
CA GLU A 358 -28.86 -5.26 5.93
C GLU A 358 -28.30 -4.79 7.26
N PHE A 359 -27.32 -3.86 7.22
CA PHE A 359 -26.77 -3.22 8.41
C PHE A 359 -27.84 -2.45 9.18
N TRP A 360 -28.65 -1.65 8.48
CA TRP A 360 -29.74 -0.90 9.10
C TRP A 360 -30.82 -1.83 9.67
N GLN A 361 -31.20 -2.90 8.96
CA GLN A 361 -32.13 -3.91 9.48
C GLN A 361 -31.59 -4.58 10.76
N ALA A 362 -30.28 -4.86 10.84
CA ALA A 362 -29.64 -5.38 12.03
C ALA A 362 -29.60 -4.36 13.19
N VAL A 363 -29.37 -3.07 12.90
CA VAL A 363 -29.42 -1.98 13.88
C VAL A 363 -30.83 -1.79 14.45
N GLU A 364 -31.86 -1.79 13.60
CA GLU A 364 -33.26 -1.75 14.04
C GLU A 364 -33.62 -2.96 14.92
N ALA A 365 -33.19 -4.16 14.54
CA ALA A 365 -33.38 -5.36 15.35
C ALA A 365 -32.67 -5.25 16.70
N ALA A 366 -31.42 -4.77 16.75
CA ALA A 366 -30.67 -4.58 17.98
C ALA A 366 -31.36 -3.55 18.90
N ARG A 367 -31.81 -2.41 18.36
CA ARG A 367 -32.58 -1.40 19.10
C ARG A 367 -33.89 -1.99 19.64
N GLY A 368 -34.63 -2.73 18.83
CA GLY A 368 -35.85 -3.47 19.23
C GLY A 368 -35.60 -4.53 20.32
N ARG A 369 -34.40 -5.09 20.37
CA ARG A 369 -33.92 -6.03 21.39
C ARG A 369 -33.39 -5.36 22.67
N GLY A 370 -33.26 -4.03 22.68
CA GLY A 370 -32.92 -3.21 23.84
C GLY A 370 -31.54 -2.53 23.79
N ALA A 371 -30.81 -2.64 22.68
CA ALA A 371 -29.56 -1.90 22.49
C ALA A 371 -29.82 -0.39 22.43
N ASN A 372 -28.98 0.41 23.10
CA ASN A 372 -29.11 1.86 23.10
C ASN A 372 -28.30 2.46 21.94
N ILE A 373 -28.95 2.59 20.77
CA ILE A 373 -28.40 3.13 19.53
C ILE A 373 -29.31 4.28 19.09
N PRO A 374 -28.81 5.51 18.84
CA PRO A 374 -29.65 6.62 18.40
C PRO A 374 -30.33 6.36 17.05
N GLU A 375 -31.49 6.97 16.82
CA GLU A 375 -32.17 6.98 15.52
C GLU A 375 -31.55 8.05 14.58
N TYR A 376 -31.37 7.73 13.29
CA TYR A 376 -30.67 8.59 12.33
C TYR A 376 -31.66 9.39 11.46
N ASP A 377 -31.65 10.71 11.58
CA ASP A 377 -32.51 11.63 10.81
C ASP A 377 -31.72 12.38 9.72
N ARG A 378 -32.32 12.54 8.53
CA ARG A 378 -31.65 13.04 7.31
C ARG A 378 -32.22 14.40 6.91
N PRO A 379 -31.42 15.49 6.91
CA PRO A 379 -31.91 16.84 6.59
C PRO A 379 -32.56 16.94 5.20
N ALA A 380 -33.71 17.62 5.14
CA ALA A 380 -34.54 17.69 3.95
C ALA A 380 -34.54 19.06 3.25
N ASP A 381 -34.37 19.01 1.93
CA ASP A 381 -34.84 19.93 0.89
C ASP A 381 -34.35 21.40 0.85
N GLY A 382 -34.37 21.98 -0.36
CA GLY A 382 -33.93 23.36 -0.64
C GLY A 382 -35.06 24.32 -1.07
N GLY A 383 -34.80 25.62 -0.99
CA GLY A 383 -35.72 26.72 -1.35
C GLY A 383 -34.97 28.03 -1.67
N SER A 384 -35.64 29.06 -2.21
CA SER A 384 -34.95 30.19 -2.87
C SER A 384 -35.63 31.58 -2.75
N LEU A 385 -34.79 32.64 -2.86
CA LEU A 385 -35.11 34.08 -3.15
C LEU A 385 -35.86 34.87 -2.02
N ASP A 386 -35.75 36.20 -1.82
CA ASP A 386 -35.16 37.31 -2.61
C ASP A 386 -34.94 38.66 -1.82
N TYR A 387 -34.22 39.63 -2.43
CA TYR A 387 -34.17 41.12 -2.22
C TYR A 387 -33.63 41.86 -0.94
N THR A 388 -32.37 42.37 -1.00
CA THR A 388 -31.90 43.78 -1.28
C THR A 388 -32.72 45.01 -0.77
N PRO A 389 -32.18 46.24 -0.44
CA PRO A 389 -30.82 46.88 -0.57
C PRO A 389 -30.20 47.35 0.81
N ILE A 390 -29.33 48.38 1.09
CA ILE A 390 -28.90 49.70 0.51
C ILE A 390 -27.43 50.09 0.95
N LEU A 391 -26.80 51.07 0.28
CA LEU A 391 -25.42 51.67 0.45
C LEU A 391 -25.43 53.03 1.25
N PRO A 392 -24.30 53.64 1.76
CA PRO A 392 -22.98 53.79 1.08
C PRO A 392 -21.65 54.03 1.90
N GLU A 393 -20.55 54.18 1.15
CA GLU A 393 -19.35 55.03 1.38
C GLU A 393 -18.14 54.63 2.28
N THR A 394 -17.23 53.85 1.67
CA THR A 394 -15.75 54.07 1.58
C THR A 394 -14.79 53.92 2.77
N ARG A 395 -13.77 53.06 2.54
CA ARG A 395 -12.35 53.11 2.99
C ARG A 395 -12.03 53.10 4.49
N GLY A 396 -11.72 51.90 4.99
CA GLY A 396 -10.89 51.66 6.18
C GLY A 396 -10.35 50.21 6.15
N THR A 397 -9.14 49.98 6.65
CA THR A 397 -8.55 48.63 6.75
C THR A 397 -8.75 48.07 8.17
N GLN A 398 -8.65 46.74 8.31
CA GLN A 398 -8.61 45.92 9.54
C GLN A 398 -9.96 45.48 10.16
N ALA A 399 -10.03 44.16 10.34
CA ALA A 399 -10.70 43.34 11.37
C ALA A 399 -11.89 43.90 12.19
N VAL A 400 -13.01 43.18 12.13
CA VAL A 400 -13.70 42.64 13.33
C VAL A 400 -14.26 41.25 13.00
N SER A 401 -14.71 40.50 14.01
CA SER A 401 -15.08 39.09 13.96
C SER A 401 -16.60 38.82 14.04
N LEU A 402 -16.95 37.54 13.81
CA LEU A 402 -18.22 36.84 14.14
C LEU A 402 -19.47 37.09 13.28
N GLY A 403 -20.25 36.00 13.16
CA GLY A 403 -21.55 35.95 12.44
C GLY A 403 -21.54 35.00 11.23
N TRP A 404 -21.46 33.69 11.46
CA TRP A 404 -21.55 32.70 10.37
C TRP A 404 -23.00 32.54 9.89
N ASP A 405 -23.23 32.87 8.62
CA ASP A 405 -24.42 32.53 7.83
C ASP A 405 -23.94 31.97 6.47
N PHE A 406 -24.69 31.04 5.89
CA PHE A 406 -24.19 30.11 4.85
C PHE A 406 -24.16 30.69 3.42
N THR A 407 -23.77 31.96 3.25
CA THR A 407 -23.44 32.54 1.94
C THR A 407 -22.29 33.56 2.02
N CYS A 408 -21.07 33.14 1.64
CA CYS A 408 -20.08 33.90 0.85
C CYS A 408 -18.68 33.23 0.92
N ALA A 409 -18.28 32.58 -0.17
CA ALA A 409 -16.87 32.22 -0.42
C ALA A 409 -16.27 33.14 -1.52
N ASP A 410 -16.77 34.39 -1.60
CA ASP A 410 -16.47 35.39 -2.64
C ASP A 410 -15.67 36.60 -2.10
N THR A 411 -14.69 36.33 -1.23
CA THR A 411 -13.51 37.16 -0.90
C THR A 411 -12.54 36.22 -0.18
N LEU A 412 -11.37 35.87 -0.69
CA LEU A 412 -10.27 36.81 -0.98
C LEU A 412 -9.70 36.77 -2.41
N GLY A 413 -9.86 35.67 -3.15
CA GLY A 413 -9.42 35.55 -4.55
C GLY A 413 -10.39 36.18 -5.56
N THR A 414 -10.02 36.22 -6.85
CA THR A 414 -10.90 36.64 -7.96
C THR A 414 -11.57 35.47 -8.70
N LEU A 415 -11.22 34.24 -8.34
CA LEU A 415 -11.74 32.99 -8.86
C LEU A 415 -12.46 32.21 -7.74
N SER A 416 -13.78 32.00 -7.86
CA SER A 416 -14.49 31.04 -7.02
C SER A 416 -14.39 29.61 -7.59
N GLN A 417 -14.59 28.59 -6.76
CA GLN A 417 -14.69 27.20 -7.24
C GLN A 417 -15.83 27.02 -8.26
N ARG A 418 -16.91 27.80 -8.10
CA ARG A 418 -18.03 27.83 -9.04
C ARG A 418 -17.63 28.42 -10.39
N ASP A 419 -16.77 29.43 -10.44
CA ASP A 419 -16.25 29.97 -11.70
C ASP A 419 -15.38 28.96 -12.44
N VAL A 420 -14.54 28.20 -11.73
CA VAL A 420 -13.75 27.12 -12.33
C VAL A 420 -14.67 26.05 -12.90
N TRP A 421 -15.71 25.62 -12.17
CA TRP A 421 -16.68 24.63 -12.67
C TRP A 421 -17.46 25.15 -13.88
N ASN A 422 -17.92 26.40 -13.85
CA ASN A 422 -18.60 27.07 -14.97
C ASN A 422 -17.69 27.11 -16.21
N ARG A 423 -16.40 27.44 -16.04
CA ARG A 423 -15.40 27.47 -17.14
C ARG A 423 -15.11 26.07 -17.68
N THR A 424 -14.92 25.07 -16.82
CA THR A 424 -14.75 23.65 -17.22
C THR A 424 -15.92 23.18 -18.05
N GLN A 425 -17.14 23.35 -17.54
CA GLN A 425 -18.37 22.98 -18.22
C GLN A 425 -18.56 23.72 -19.54
N THR A 426 -18.36 25.04 -19.58
CA THR A 426 -18.42 25.81 -20.82
C THR A 426 -17.41 25.31 -21.86
N THR A 427 -16.19 24.94 -21.43
CA THR A 427 -15.14 24.43 -22.33
C THR A 427 -15.49 23.05 -22.90
N ILE A 428 -16.10 22.17 -22.09
CA ILE A 428 -16.61 20.86 -22.56
C ILE A 428 -17.78 21.06 -23.53
N GLU A 429 -18.76 21.89 -23.17
CA GLU A 429 -19.90 22.22 -24.01
C GLU A 429 -19.46 22.81 -25.38
N ASP A 430 -18.46 23.70 -25.40
CA ASP A 430 -17.86 24.25 -26.63
C ASP A 430 -17.17 23.17 -27.48
N ALA A 431 -16.46 22.22 -26.85
CA ALA A 431 -15.79 21.13 -27.55
C ALA A 431 -16.80 20.15 -28.18
N ILE A 432 -17.92 19.88 -27.50
CA ILE A 432 -19.04 19.09 -28.02
C ILE A 432 -19.70 19.82 -29.20
N ASP A 433 -20.12 21.08 -29.04
CA ASP A 433 -20.79 21.88 -30.08
C ASP A 433 -19.94 21.99 -31.37
N ARG A 434 -18.62 22.15 -31.22
CA ARG A 434 -17.67 22.32 -32.33
C ARG A 434 -17.20 20.99 -32.94
N ARG A 435 -17.56 19.84 -32.36
CA ARG A 435 -16.98 18.51 -32.66
C ARG A 435 -15.45 18.53 -32.64
N GLN A 436 -14.91 19.18 -31.62
CA GLN A 436 -13.49 19.42 -31.48
C GLN A 436 -12.90 18.42 -30.48
N ASN A 437 -12.13 17.46 -30.99
CA ASN A 437 -11.38 16.53 -30.15
C ASN A 437 -10.34 17.31 -29.34
N SER A 438 -10.38 17.19 -28.02
CA SER A 438 -9.63 18.05 -27.10
C SER A 438 -9.09 17.29 -25.88
N LEU A 439 -7.88 17.69 -25.45
CA LEU A 439 -7.34 17.42 -24.13
C LEU A 439 -7.59 18.66 -23.27
N LEU A 440 -8.46 18.52 -22.27
CA LEU A 440 -8.76 19.58 -21.32
C LEU A 440 -7.87 19.41 -20.09
N THR A 441 -7.02 20.41 -19.83
CA THR A 441 -6.32 20.51 -18.55
C THR A 441 -7.23 21.20 -17.54
N VAL A 442 -7.73 20.42 -16.58
CA VAL A 442 -8.65 20.82 -15.53
C VAL A 442 -8.01 20.52 -14.18
N ILE A 443 -7.75 21.55 -13.37
CA ILE A 443 -7.12 21.36 -12.05
C ILE A 443 -7.98 20.43 -11.17
N MET A 444 -7.34 19.67 -10.27
CA MET A 444 -8.04 18.86 -9.27
C MET A 444 -9.04 19.72 -8.49
N SER A 445 -10.21 19.15 -8.17
CA SER A 445 -11.45 19.82 -7.71
C SER A 445 -12.18 20.71 -8.74
N GLY A 446 -11.62 20.98 -9.93
CA GLY A 446 -12.22 21.84 -10.96
C GLY A 446 -13.43 21.27 -11.75
N GLY A 447 -14.18 20.33 -11.17
CA GLY A 447 -15.46 19.84 -11.71
C GLY A 447 -15.41 18.79 -12.83
N LYS A 448 -14.23 18.40 -13.34
CA LYS A 448 -14.02 17.61 -14.58
C LYS A 448 -15.09 16.54 -14.89
N THR A 449 -15.33 15.63 -13.94
CA THR A 449 -16.25 14.49 -14.09
C THR A 449 -17.70 14.97 -14.21
N ARG A 450 -18.26 15.59 -13.16
CA ARG A 450 -19.67 16.04 -13.17
C ARG A 450 -19.97 17.01 -14.32
N SER A 451 -19.06 17.94 -14.62
CA SER A 451 -19.21 18.85 -15.76
C SER A 451 -19.33 18.13 -17.11
N THR A 452 -18.73 16.95 -17.27
CA THR A 452 -18.82 16.14 -18.50
C THR A 452 -20.19 15.50 -18.68
N PHE A 453 -20.77 14.95 -17.61
CA PHE A 453 -22.10 14.33 -17.64
C PHE A 453 -23.20 15.40 -17.78
N GLU A 454 -23.08 16.52 -17.05
CA GLU A 454 -24.00 17.65 -17.21
C GLU A 454 -23.93 18.28 -18.61
N ALA A 455 -22.74 18.38 -19.22
CA ALA A 455 -22.61 18.85 -20.59
C ALA A 455 -23.25 17.88 -21.58
N ALA A 456 -23.03 16.57 -21.43
CA ALA A 456 -23.67 15.55 -22.27
C ALA A 456 -25.22 15.63 -22.20
N ALA A 457 -25.76 15.74 -20.98
CA ALA A 457 -27.20 15.90 -20.74
C ALA A 457 -27.77 17.16 -21.40
N ARG A 458 -27.17 18.33 -21.16
CA ARG A 458 -27.63 19.63 -21.69
C ARG A 458 -27.55 19.74 -23.21
N LYS A 459 -26.66 18.97 -23.84
CA LYS A 459 -26.50 18.92 -25.31
C LYS A 459 -27.33 17.83 -25.97
N GLU A 460 -28.06 17.01 -25.20
CA GLU A 460 -28.79 15.84 -25.68
C GLU A 460 -27.88 14.87 -26.46
N THR A 461 -26.61 14.76 -26.05
CA THR A 461 -25.58 13.92 -26.70
C THR A 461 -25.19 12.73 -25.85
N SER A 462 -25.32 11.52 -26.41
CA SER A 462 -24.95 10.28 -25.73
C SER A 462 -23.44 10.22 -25.42
N LEU A 463 -23.11 9.83 -24.19
CA LEU A 463 -21.76 9.79 -23.62
C LEU A 463 -21.24 8.34 -23.53
N THR A 464 -19.92 8.21 -23.62
CA THR A 464 -19.16 7.02 -23.23
C THR A 464 -18.01 7.48 -22.35
N TYR A 465 -18.09 7.15 -21.06
CA TYR A 465 -17.13 7.52 -20.02
C TYR A 465 -16.19 6.35 -19.75
N LEU A 466 -14.90 6.57 -19.99
CA LEU A 466 -13.84 5.56 -19.91
C LEU A 466 -12.81 5.97 -18.86
N THR A 467 -12.59 5.10 -17.87
CA THR A 467 -11.64 5.34 -16.78
C THR A 467 -10.98 4.05 -16.29
N GLY A 468 -9.75 4.15 -15.79
CA GLY A 468 -8.95 3.02 -15.32
C GLY A 468 -9.47 2.36 -14.04
N ARG A 469 -10.13 3.13 -13.17
CA ARG A 469 -10.53 2.72 -11.81
C ARG A 469 -11.99 2.31 -11.71
N HIS A 470 -12.27 1.22 -10.99
CA HIS A 470 -13.61 0.64 -10.91
C HIS A 470 -14.56 1.31 -9.91
N ASP A 471 -14.03 1.95 -8.87
CA ASP A 471 -14.78 2.77 -7.91
C ASP A 471 -15.37 4.01 -8.60
N LEU A 472 -14.65 4.58 -9.57
CA LEU A 472 -15.15 5.67 -10.41
C LEU A 472 -16.32 5.26 -11.33
N TYR A 473 -16.64 3.97 -11.45
CA TYR A 473 -17.81 3.52 -12.22
C TYR A 473 -19.09 3.68 -11.38
N GLU A 474 -18.99 3.52 -10.05
CA GLU A 474 -20.09 3.69 -9.12
C GLU A 474 -20.42 5.18 -9.00
N GLN A 475 -19.41 6.03 -8.80
CA GLN A 475 -19.56 7.49 -8.88
C GLN A 475 -20.12 7.97 -10.25
N ALA A 476 -19.76 7.32 -11.35
CA ALA A 476 -20.32 7.62 -12.67
C ALA A 476 -21.80 7.22 -12.79
N SER A 477 -22.22 6.10 -12.19
CA SER A 477 -23.62 5.70 -12.07
C SER A 477 -24.43 6.66 -11.20
N GLU A 478 -23.92 7.00 -10.00
CA GLU A 478 -24.54 7.99 -9.10
C GLU A 478 -24.80 9.31 -9.84
N ILE A 479 -23.81 9.85 -10.58
CA ILE A 479 -23.95 11.08 -11.36
C ILE A 479 -24.99 10.93 -12.50
N CYS A 480 -25.19 9.74 -13.05
CA CYS A 480 -26.27 9.51 -14.03
C CYS A 480 -27.64 9.57 -13.36
N ASP A 481 -27.80 8.91 -12.22
CA ASP A 481 -29.06 8.86 -11.49
C ASP A 481 -29.44 10.24 -10.92
N ASP A 482 -28.46 11.01 -10.44
CA ASP A 482 -28.56 12.43 -10.03
C ASP A 482 -29.10 13.35 -11.15
N LEU A 483 -28.81 13.01 -12.41
CA LEU A 483 -29.18 13.76 -13.60
C LEU A 483 -30.37 13.13 -14.36
N GLY A 484 -30.87 11.98 -13.91
CA GLY A 484 -31.95 11.22 -14.56
C GLY A 484 -31.57 10.54 -15.88
N LEU A 485 -30.28 10.30 -16.14
CA LEU A 485 -29.75 9.72 -17.38
C LEU A 485 -29.76 8.19 -17.37
N THR A 486 -30.15 7.56 -18.48
CA THR A 486 -30.02 6.09 -18.61
C THR A 486 -28.56 5.68 -18.80
N HIS A 487 -28.07 4.75 -17.97
CA HIS A 487 -26.66 4.37 -17.96
C HIS A 487 -26.43 2.84 -18.04
N TYR A 488 -25.32 2.42 -18.66
CA TYR A 488 -24.91 1.01 -18.73
C TYR A 488 -23.43 0.80 -18.44
N ARG A 489 -23.13 -0.14 -17.54
CA ARG A 489 -21.76 -0.57 -17.21
C ARG A 489 -21.30 -1.65 -18.19
N LEU A 490 -20.25 -1.37 -18.94
CA LEU A 490 -19.71 -2.28 -19.96
C LEU A 490 -19.12 -3.57 -19.34
N PRO A 491 -19.31 -4.75 -19.96
CA PRO A 491 -18.85 -6.03 -19.41
C PRO A 491 -17.33 -6.17 -19.36
N SER A 492 -16.83 -6.80 -18.28
CA SER A 492 -15.42 -7.03 -18.02
C SER A 492 -15.10 -8.54 -17.98
N PHE A 493 -14.30 -9.03 -18.91
CA PHE A 493 -14.04 -10.48 -19.07
C PHE A 493 -13.54 -11.16 -17.77
N PRO A 494 -12.58 -10.61 -17.00
CA PRO A 494 -12.14 -11.21 -15.74
C PRO A 494 -13.22 -11.31 -14.65
N LYS A 495 -14.28 -10.51 -14.71
CA LYS A 495 -15.30 -10.38 -13.65
C LYS A 495 -16.65 -10.99 -14.02
N ASP A 496 -17.06 -10.84 -15.28
CA ASP A 496 -18.35 -11.35 -15.78
C ASP A 496 -18.25 -12.76 -16.40
N CYS A 497 -17.05 -13.25 -16.72
CA CYS A 497 -16.89 -14.63 -17.18
C CYS A 497 -16.85 -15.56 -15.96
N LYS A 498 -17.81 -16.48 -15.88
CA LYS A 498 -17.91 -17.50 -14.82
C LYS A 498 -16.60 -18.30 -14.63
N THR A 499 -15.83 -18.54 -15.70
CA THR A 499 -14.54 -19.27 -15.64
C THR A 499 -13.39 -18.41 -15.12
N MET A 500 -13.35 -17.11 -15.45
CA MET A 500 -12.32 -16.19 -14.95
C MET A 500 -12.57 -15.84 -13.48
N ASN A 501 -13.83 -15.61 -13.11
CA ASN A 501 -14.25 -15.25 -11.77
C ASN A 501 -14.49 -16.49 -10.88
N LEU A 502 -13.67 -17.54 -11.05
CA LEU A 502 -13.57 -18.65 -10.10
C LEU A 502 -12.50 -18.31 -9.06
N SER A 503 -12.80 -18.61 -7.79
CA SER A 503 -11.77 -18.71 -6.75
C SER A 503 -10.71 -19.76 -7.12
N GLU A 504 -9.54 -19.65 -6.49
CA GLU A 504 -8.29 -20.35 -6.82
C GLU A 504 -8.42 -21.89 -6.98
N GLY A 505 -7.45 -22.50 -7.69
CA GLY A 505 -7.33 -23.97 -7.78
C GLY A 505 -8.16 -24.63 -8.89
N ARG A 506 -8.36 -23.98 -10.04
CA ARG A 506 -9.06 -24.55 -11.21
C ARG A 506 -8.19 -24.43 -12.48
N PRO A 507 -7.66 -25.54 -13.04
CA PRO A 507 -6.80 -25.49 -14.24
C PRO A 507 -7.42 -24.78 -15.44
N MET A 508 -8.75 -24.81 -15.57
CA MET A 508 -9.46 -24.13 -16.66
C MET A 508 -9.55 -22.61 -16.51
N ARG A 509 -9.33 -22.06 -15.30
CA ARG A 509 -9.15 -20.60 -15.11
C ARG A 509 -7.76 -20.20 -15.59
N GLN A 510 -6.72 -20.88 -15.10
CA GLN A 510 -5.33 -20.67 -15.53
C GLN A 510 -5.19 -20.76 -17.06
N MET A 511 -5.75 -21.78 -17.69
CA MET A 511 -5.77 -21.93 -19.15
C MET A 511 -6.40 -20.72 -19.87
N PHE A 512 -7.46 -20.12 -19.32
CA PHE A 512 -8.07 -18.91 -19.90
C PHE A 512 -7.23 -17.65 -19.64
N GLU A 513 -6.58 -17.55 -18.48
CA GLU A 513 -5.66 -16.47 -18.14
C GLU A 513 -4.40 -16.51 -19.03
N GLU A 514 -3.83 -17.69 -19.27
CA GLU A 514 -2.70 -17.93 -20.19
C GLU A 514 -3.07 -17.58 -21.64
N LEU A 515 -4.21 -18.04 -22.16
CA LEU A 515 -4.68 -17.70 -23.50
C LEU A 515 -4.90 -16.19 -23.66
N TYR A 516 -5.49 -15.54 -22.65
CA TYR A 516 -5.74 -14.10 -22.66
C TYR A 516 -4.43 -13.29 -22.56
N ALA A 517 -3.49 -13.70 -21.71
CA ALA A 517 -2.15 -13.12 -21.61
C ALA A 517 -1.34 -13.31 -22.90
N ARG A 518 -1.56 -14.42 -23.63
CA ARG A 518 -1.01 -14.68 -24.97
C ARG A 518 -1.70 -13.87 -26.10
N GLY A 519 -2.61 -12.97 -25.75
CA GLY A 519 -3.28 -12.04 -26.67
C GLY A 519 -4.55 -12.58 -27.32
N ALA A 520 -5.09 -13.74 -26.89
CA ALA A 520 -6.37 -14.21 -27.40
C ALA A 520 -7.52 -13.36 -26.86
N THR A 521 -8.36 -12.82 -27.74
CA THR A 521 -9.50 -11.99 -27.31
C THR A 521 -10.55 -12.83 -26.57
N PRO A 522 -11.28 -12.25 -25.60
CA PRO A 522 -12.34 -12.96 -24.88
C PRO A 522 -13.38 -13.61 -25.82
N LYS A 523 -13.74 -12.91 -26.90
CA LYS A 523 -14.63 -13.43 -27.95
C LYS A 523 -14.05 -14.70 -28.57
N ALA A 524 -12.79 -14.66 -29.01
CA ALA A 524 -12.16 -15.78 -29.70
C ALA A 524 -11.98 -17.01 -28.79
N ILE A 525 -11.74 -16.82 -27.48
CA ILE A 525 -11.72 -17.92 -26.49
C ILE A 525 -13.09 -18.61 -26.42
N HIS A 526 -14.18 -17.86 -26.31
CA HIS A 526 -15.54 -18.43 -26.28
C HIS A 526 -15.96 -19.04 -27.63
N GLU A 527 -15.48 -18.51 -28.76
CA GLU A 527 -15.70 -19.08 -30.11
C GLU A 527 -14.89 -20.37 -30.33
N HIS A 528 -13.68 -20.49 -29.78
CA HIS A 528 -12.84 -21.69 -29.88
C HIS A 528 -13.41 -22.87 -29.10
N TYR A 529 -13.73 -22.67 -27.81
CA TYR A 529 -14.29 -23.75 -26.98
C TYR A 529 -15.78 -24.00 -27.24
N GLY A 530 -16.52 -22.99 -27.71
CA GLY A 530 -17.93 -23.12 -28.04
C GLY A 530 -18.76 -23.63 -26.86
N ASP A 531 -19.56 -24.67 -27.10
CA ASP A 531 -20.42 -25.29 -26.07
C ASP A 531 -19.61 -26.04 -25.00
N ALA A 532 -18.31 -26.31 -25.23
CA ALA A 532 -17.38 -26.84 -24.25
C ALA A 532 -16.65 -25.75 -23.44
N CYS A 533 -17.08 -24.48 -23.51
CA CYS A 533 -16.63 -23.47 -22.54
C CYS A 533 -17.16 -23.84 -21.15
N PRO A 534 -16.31 -23.98 -20.11
CA PRO A 534 -16.78 -24.23 -18.73
C PRO A 534 -17.67 -23.10 -18.20
N CYS A 535 -17.60 -21.92 -18.83
CA CYS A 535 -18.44 -20.77 -18.59
C CYS A 535 -19.91 -20.95 -19.02
N ARG A 536 -20.18 -21.91 -19.90
CA ARG A 536 -21.51 -22.29 -20.43
C ARG A 536 -22.06 -23.58 -19.80
N GLU A 537 -21.26 -24.31 -19.02
CA GLU A 537 -21.70 -25.52 -18.33
C GLU A 537 -22.56 -25.22 -17.10
N SER A 538 -23.70 -25.91 -17.01
CA SER A 538 -24.61 -25.98 -15.86
C SER A 538 -25.19 -27.41 -15.77
N ASP A 539 -25.80 -27.78 -14.63
CA ASP A 539 -26.15 -29.17 -14.27
C ASP A 539 -27.05 -29.92 -15.28
N GLY A 540 -26.43 -30.46 -16.33
CA GLY A 540 -27.11 -31.19 -17.42
C GLY A 540 -27.75 -30.31 -18.50
N ASP A 541 -27.55 -28.99 -18.47
CA ASP A 541 -28.05 -28.06 -19.51
C ASP A 541 -26.90 -27.29 -20.17
N THR A 542 -26.71 -27.55 -21.46
CA THR A 542 -25.69 -26.95 -22.33
C THR A 542 -26.22 -25.78 -23.17
N THR A 543 -27.41 -25.25 -22.85
CA THR A 543 -28.01 -24.11 -23.58
C THR A 543 -27.69 -22.74 -22.95
N HIS A 544 -27.02 -22.72 -21.80
CA HIS A 544 -26.68 -21.49 -21.08
C HIS A 544 -25.52 -20.75 -21.76
N ARG A 545 -25.71 -19.47 -22.13
CA ARG A 545 -24.61 -18.60 -22.58
C ARG A 545 -23.77 -18.14 -21.39
N CYS A 546 -22.50 -17.78 -21.63
CA CYS A 546 -21.68 -17.18 -20.57
C CYS A 546 -22.31 -15.85 -20.10
N PRO A 547 -22.28 -15.50 -18.79
CA PRO A 547 -22.81 -14.22 -18.33
C PRO A 547 -22.14 -13.01 -19.00
N TYR A 548 -20.80 -13.04 -19.17
CA TYR A 548 -20.05 -12.04 -19.96
C TYR A 548 -20.59 -11.86 -21.39
N GLU A 549 -20.80 -12.97 -22.12
CA GLU A 549 -21.35 -12.92 -23.49
C GLU A 549 -22.79 -12.40 -23.50
N THR A 550 -23.58 -12.77 -22.49
CA THR A 550 -24.98 -12.37 -22.35
C THR A 550 -25.10 -10.87 -22.06
N ARG A 551 -24.18 -10.30 -21.27
CA ARG A 551 -24.12 -8.84 -21.04
C ARG A 551 -23.65 -8.04 -22.26
N TRP A 552 -23.17 -8.66 -23.35
CA TRP A 552 -22.95 -7.97 -24.62
C TRP A 552 -24.19 -7.92 -25.52
N ASP A 553 -25.29 -8.59 -25.15
CA ASP A 553 -26.57 -8.54 -25.88
C ASP A 553 -27.42 -7.33 -25.43
N PHE A 554 -26.87 -6.12 -25.63
CA PHE A 554 -27.53 -4.84 -25.37
C PHE A 554 -27.38 -3.88 -26.55
N ALA A 555 -28.31 -2.94 -26.73
CA ALA A 555 -28.17 -1.87 -27.70
C ALA A 555 -27.50 -0.63 -27.05
N PRO A 556 -26.37 -0.12 -27.58
CA PRO A 556 -25.72 1.09 -27.07
C PRO A 556 -26.63 2.33 -27.08
N ASP A 557 -27.55 2.39 -28.03
CA ASP A 557 -28.43 3.54 -28.24
C ASP A 557 -29.64 3.56 -27.28
N ASP A 558 -29.90 2.48 -26.54
CA ASP A 558 -30.90 2.46 -25.45
C ASP A 558 -30.41 3.21 -24.19
N TYR A 559 -29.12 3.56 -24.13
CA TYR A 559 -28.47 4.19 -22.99
C TYR A 559 -27.82 5.53 -23.36
N GLU A 560 -28.12 6.56 -22.59
CA GLU A 560 -27.52 7.89 -22.72
C GLU A 560 -26.04 7.90 -22.30
N VAL A 561 -25.64 7.05 -21.34
CA VAL A 561 -24.26 6.93 -20.85
C VAL A 561 -23.77 5.48 -20.87
N LEU A 562 -22.58 5.23 -21.42
CA LEU A 562 -21.86 3.97 -21.26
C LEU A 562 -20.65 4.18 -20.33
N ILE A 563 -20.41 3.28 -19.39
CA ILE A 563 -19.37 3.40 -18.36
C ILE A 563 -18.43 2.19 -18.44
N GLY A 564 -17.11 2.40 -18.55
CA GLY A 564 -16.16 1.27 -18.66
C GLY A 564 -14.67 1.63 -18.57
N HIS A 565 -13.84 0.65 -18.94
CA HIS A 565 -12.38 0.76 -18.97
C HIS A 565 -11.90 1.32 -20.31
N TYR A 566 -10.72 1.96 -20.33
CA TYR A 566 -10.11 2.50 -21.56
C TYR A 566 -10.10 1.50 -22.73
N SER A 567 -9.80 0.23 -22.47
CA SER A 567 -9.73 -0.83 -23.49
C SER A 567 -11.06 -1.10 -24.21
N HIS A 568 -12.21 -0.71 -23.65
CA HIS A 568 -13.50 -0.77 -24.35
C HIS A 568 -13.56 0.18 -25.57
N ALA A 569 -12.66 1.15 -25.69
CA ALA A 569 -12.55 2.01 -26.86
C ALA A 569 -12.21 1.27 -28.16
N HIS A 570 -11.66 0.04 -28.07
CA HIS A 570 -11.43 -0.83 -29.23
C HIS A 570 -12.70 -1.46 -29.82
N LEU A 571 -13.84 -1.39 -29.13
CA LEU A 571 -15.02 -2.16 -29.50
C LEU A 571 -15.86 -1.45 -30.57
N PRO A 572 -16.06 -2.05 -31.76
CA PRO A 572 -16.78 -1.42 -32.87
C PRO A 572 -18.31 -1.39 -32.68
N ASN A 573 -18.82 -2.05 -31.64
CA ASN A 573 -20.25 -2.25 -31.36
C ASN A 573 -20.93 -0.98 -30.81
N GLY A 574 -20.82 0.16 -31.49
CA GLY A 574 -21.46 1.43 -31.08
C GLY A 574 -20.93 2.07 -29.78
N VAL A 575 -19.97 1.43 -29.10
CA VAL A 575 -19.42 1.92 -27.81
C VAL A 575 -18.79 3.31 -27.96
N THR A 576 -18.10 3.58 -29.07
CA THR A 576 -17.48 4.89 -29.35
C THR A 576 -18.16 5.65 -30.50
N SER A 577 -18.77 4.94 -31.44
CA SER A 577 -19.31 5.50 -32.69
C SER A 577 -20.56 6.35 -32.45
N GLY A 578 -20.56 7.59 -32.92
CA GLY A 578 -21.66 8.55 -32.76
C GLY A 578 -21.74 9.25 -31.40
N ARG A 579 -20.95 8.83 -30.42
CA ARG A 579 -21.02 9.26 -29.02
C ARG A 579 -19.91 10.26 -28.68
N VAL A 580 -20.11 11.05 -27.62
CA VAL A 580 -19.00 11.77 -26.97
C VAL A 580 -18.19 10.75 -26.17
N VAL A 581 -16.89 10.64 -26.42
CA VAL A 581 -16.02 9.67 -25.72
C VAL A 581 -15.10 10.44 -24.79
N ALA A 582 -15.31 10.29 -23.48
CA ALA A 582 -14.52 10.93 -22.44
C ALA A 582 -13.57 9.92 -21.79
N PHE A 583 -12.28 10.23 -21.82
CA PHE A 583 -11.22 9.51 -21.13
C PHE A 583 -10.85 10.32 -19.87
N ASP A 584 -11.13 9.76 -18.69
CA ASP A 584 -10.80 10.41 -17.41
C ASP A 584 -9.49 9.88 -16.82
N GLU A 585 -8.53 10.79 -16.64
CA GLU A 585 -7.10 10.53 -16.41
C GLU A 585 -6.38 9.90 -17.64
N PHE A 586 -5.04 9.98 -17.68
CA PHE A 586 -4.25 9.50 -18.81
C PHE A 586 -4.32 7.96 -18.93
N PRO A 587 -4.62 7.38 -20.11
CA PRO A 587 -4.75 5.93 -20.28
C PRO A 587 -3.48 5.10 -19.99
N GLY A 588 -2.31 5.75 -19.85
CA GLY A 588 -1.05 5.07 -19.57
C GLY A 588 -0.73 4.04 -20.65
N ASP A 589 -0.53 2.80 -20.23
CA ASP A 589 -0.20 1.67 -21.10
C ASP A 589 -1.40 0.73 -21.36
N ALA A 590 -2.63 1.17 -21.08
CA ALA A 590 -3.86 0.42 -21.39
C ALA A 590 -4.10 0.20 -22.91
N PHE A 591 -3.26 0.81 -23.75
CA PHE A 591 -3.21 0.67 -25.21
C PHE A 591 -1.85 0.17 -25.71
N THR A 592 -1.01 -0.38 -24.82
CA THR A 592 0.36 -0.83 -25.13
C THR A 592 0.48 -2.33 -24.88
N THR A 593 0.83 -3.11 -25.90
CA THR A 593 1.17 -4.53 -25.74
C THR A 593 2.69 -4.67 -25.62
N THR A 594 3.17 -5.32 -24.54
CA THR A 594 4.59 -5.57 -24.30
C THR A 594 4.92 -7.06 -24.47
N LEU A 595 6.00 -7.35 -25.19
CA LEU A 595 6.65 -8.67 -25.24
C LEU A 595 8.11 -8.49 -24.82
N GLU A 596 8.53 -9.10 -23.72
CA GLU A 596 9.85 -8.86 -23.14
C GLU A 596 10.54 -10.12 -22.60
N GLY A 597 11.83 -9.99 -22.29
CA GLY A 597 12.66 -11.05 -21.70
C GLY A 597 12.65 -12.31 -22.56
N ASP A 598 12.27 -13.42 -21.94
CA ASP A 598 12.17 -14.74 -22.60
C ASP A 598 10.75 -15.05 -23.08
N GLY A 599 9.77 -14.21 -22.72
CA GLY A 599 8.45 -14.20 -23.36
C GLY A 599 8.55 -13.74 -24.82
N LEU A 600 9.37 -12.70 -25.08
CA LEU A 600 9.68 -12.22 -26.43
C LEU A 600 10.36 -13.31 -27.29
N GLU A 601 11.38 -14.00 -26.75
CA GLU A 601 12.08 -15.05 -27.50
C GLU A 601 11.16 -16.23 -27.81
N ARG A 602 10.42 -16.76 -26.82
CA ARG A 602 9.47 -17.87 -27.03
C ARG A 602 8.40 -17.51 -28.06
N ALA A 603 7.76 -16.35 -27.93
CA ALA A 603 6.74 -15.89 -28.88
C ALA A 603 7.26 -15.85 -30.32
N ILE A 604 8.48 -15.35 -30.53
CA ILE A 604 9.11 -15.25 -31.85
C ILE A 604 9.56 -16.62 -32.38
N ASN A 605 10.16 -17.46 -31.54
CA ASN A 605 10.58 -18.81 -31.90
C ASN A 605 9.38 -19.67 -32.36
N THR A 606 8.27 -19.64 -31.63
CA THR A 606 7.06 -20.39 -31.99
C THR A 606 6.40 -19.84 -33.26
N PHE A 607 6.46 -18.52 -33.52
CA PHE A 607 6.02 -17.94 -34.79
C PHE A 607 6.89 -18.39 -35.98
N LEU A 608 8.21 -18.25 -35.88
CA LEU A 608 9.14 -18.64 -36.96
C LEU A 608 9.09 -20.15 -37.25
N ALA A 609 8.93 -20.99 -36.23
CA ALA A 609 8.73 -22.42 -36.39
C ALA A 609 7.38 -22.79 -37.05
N SER A 610 6.36 -21.93 -36.91
CA SER A 610 5.03 -22.11 -37.53
C SER A 610 4.99 -21.65 -38.98
N GLU A 611 5.71 -20.57 -39.32
CA GLU A 611 5.62 -19.89 -40.61
C GLU A 611 6.93 -19.97 -41.43
N PRO A 612 7.26 -21.13 -42.04
CA PRO A 612 8.47 -21.34 -42.83
C PRO A 612 8.53 -20.53 -44.15
N GLY A 613 7.55 -19.64 -44.39
CA GLY A 613 7.65 -18.58 -45.40
C GLY A 613 8.53 -17.41 -44.94
N VAL A 614 8.69 -17.21 -43.63
CA VAL A 614 9.58 -16.21 -43.05
C VAL A 614 10.99 -16.80 -42.96
N PRO A 615 12.01 -16.22 -43.64
CA PRO A 615 13.32 -16.86 -43.84
C PRO A 615 14.29 -16.68 -42.64
N PHE A 616 13.82 -16.98 -41.42
CA PHE A 616 14.62 -17.01 -40.18
C PHE A 616 14.25 -18.24 -39.35
N ALA A 617 15.24 -18.93 -38.78
CA ALA A 617 15.04 -20.20 -38.06
C ALA A 617 14.56 -19.99 -36.62
N ASP A 618 15.08 -18.96 -35.95
CA ASP A 618 14.84 -18.65 -34.54
C ASP A 618 15.14 -17.16 -34.26
N TRP A 619 14.93 -16.74 -33.01
CA TRP A 619 15.21 -15.40 -32.49
C TRP A 619 16.67 -14.95 -32.70
N HIS A 620 17.66 -15.84 -32.51
CA HIS A 620 19.07 -15.49 -32.63
C HIS A 620 19.44 -15.22 -34.09
N ASP A 621 19.04 -16.12 -34.99
CA ASP A 621 19.18 -15.97 -36.44
C ASP A 621 18.42 -14.73 -36.97
N LEU A 622 17.23 -14.44 -36.45
CA LEU A 622 16.51 -13.19 -36.74
C LEU A 622 17.31 -11.96 -36.26
N ILE A 623 17.77 -11.93 -35.02
CA ILE A 623 18.44 -10.76 -34.45
C ILE A 623 19.75 -10.46 -35.16
N GLU A 624 20.56 -11.47 -35.49
CA GLU A 624 21.79 -11.29 -36.27
C GLU A 624 21.50 -10.87 -37.72
N ASN A 625 20.54 -11.52 -38.39
CA ASN A 625 20.42 -11.45 -39.85
C ASN A 625 19.24 -10.59 -40.37
N ARG A 626 18.43 -9.93 -39.51
CA ARG A 626 17.34 -9.01 -39.92
C ARG A 626 17.77 -7.78 -40.77
N ARG A 627 19.07 -7.57 -40.91
CA ARG A 627 19.68 -6.54 -41.77
C ARG A 627 20.22 -7.10 -43.10
N GLU A 628 20.24 -8.41 -43.31
CA GLU A 628 20.59 -9.02 -44.61
C GLU A 628 19.48 -8.80 -45.65
N THR A 629 19.73 -7.99 -46.67
CA THR A 629 18.76 -7.55 -47.67
C THR A 629 17.92 -8.69 -48.25
N ASN A 630 18.53 -9.76 -48.76
CA ASN A 630 17.79 -10.86 -49.41
C ASN A 630 16.82 -11.59 -48.46
N ARG A 631 17.13 -11.67 -47.15
CA ARG A 631 16.30 -12.35 -46.14
C ARG A 631 15.22 -11.41 -45.61
N ARG A 632 15.61 -10.17 -45.32
CA ARG A 632 14.72 -9.07 -44.93
C ARG A 632 13.63 -8.85 -45.98
N ASP A 633 14.01 -8.70 -47.25
CA ASP A 633 13.07 -8.42 -48.33
C ASP A 633 12.10 -9.59 -48.53
N ALA A 634 12.60 -10.84 -48.52
CA ALA A 634 11.75 -12.03 -48.61
C ALA A 634 10.84 -12.25 -47.38
N ALA A 635 11.22 -11.75 -46.20
CA ALA A 635 10.34 -11.71 -45.02
C ALA A 635 9.24 -10.65 -45.19
N LEU A 636 9.57 -9.48 -45.74
CA LEU A 636 8.60 -8.41 -46.00
C LEU A 636 7.63 -8.78 -47.12
N ASP A 637 8.07 -9.52 -48.15
CA ASP A 637 7.21 -10.13 -49.17
C ASP A 637 6.15 -11.09 -48.58
N TRP A 638 6.40 -11.70 -47.41
CA TRP A 638 5.40 -12.48 -46.64
C TRP A 638 4.44 -11.55 -45.88
N PHE A 639 4.97 -10.52 -45.20
CA PHE A 639 4.17 -9.54 -44.46
C PHE A 639 3.29 -8.63 -45.35
N ASP A 640 3.60 -8.48 -46.63
CA ASP A 640 2.74 -7.81 -47.63
C ASP A 640 1.35 -8.50 -47.78
N GLY A 641 1.21 -9.75 -47.32
CA GLY A 641 -0.06 -10.48 -47.23
C GLY A 641 -0.65 -10.60 -45.82
N PHE A 642 -0.02 -10.02 -44.80
CA PHE A 642 -0.44 -10.10 -43.39
C PHE A 642 -1.32 -8.90 -43.01
N ASP A 643 -2.38 -9.14 -42.23
CA ASP A 643 -3.25 -8.09 -41.71
C ASP A 643 -2.73 -7.61 -40.35
N PHE A 644 -2.35 -6.34 -40.27
CA PHE A 644 -1.81 -5.74 -39.05
C PHE A 644 -2.89 -5.11 -38.15
N ASP A 645 -4.12 -4.95 -38.65
CA ASP A 645 -5.21 -4.28 -37.92
C ASP A 645 -5.80 -5.17 -36.80
N GLU A 646 -5.62 -6.49 -36.89
CA GLU A 646 -5.97 -7.47 -35.83
C GLU A 646 -4.74 -8.34 -35.44
N PRO A 647 -4.65 -8.82 -34.18
CA PRO A 647 -3.62 -9.77 -33.77
C PRO A 647 -3.96 -11.21 -34.24
N ASP A 648 -2.93 -12.05 -34.48
CA ASP A 648 -3.15 -13.45 -34.89
C ASP A 648 -3.52 -14.35 -33.70
N VAL A 649 -4.77 -14.20 -33.27
CA VAL A 649 -5.38 -15.04 -32.24
C VAL A 649 -5.51 -16.50 -32.69
N GLN A 650 -5.49 -16.78 -34.00
CA GLN A 650 -5.62 -18.15 -34.50
C GLN A 650 -4.33 -18.95 -34.34
N GLY A 651 -3.15 -18.33 -34.39
CA GLY A 651 -1.89 -18.97 -34.03
C GLY A 651 -1.84 -19.42 -32.56
N VAL A 652 -2.43 -18.65 -31.64
CA VAL A 652 -2.51 -18.97 -30.19
C VAL A 652 -3.22 -20.31 -29.94
N PHE A 653 -4.26 -20.62 -30.72
CA PHE A 653 -5.00 -21.88 -30.61
C PHE A 653 -4.41 -23.06 -31.40
N ARG A 654 -3.32 -22.85 -32.16
CA ARG A 654 -2.66 -23.90 -32.98
C ARG A 654 -1.42 -24.47 -32.33
N ASN A 655 -0.67 -23.64 -31.60
CA ASN A 655 0.56 -24.02 -30.94
C ASN A 655 0.56 -23.46 -29.52
N ASP A 656 1.11 -24.22 -28.57
CA ASP A 656 1.48 -23.71 -27.25
C ASP A 656 2.60 -22.66 -27.38
N ASP A 657 2.76 -21.79 -26.38
CA ASP A 657 3.67 -20.62 -26.38
C ASP A 657 3.50 -19.57 -27.50
N TYR A 658 2.65 -19.78 -28.51
CA TYR A 658 2.40 -18.77 -29.54
C TYR A 658 1.66 -17.56 -28.95
N HIS A 659 2.14 -16.34 -29.22
CA HIS A 659 1.53 -15.08 -28.79
C HIS A 659 0.95 -14.34 -30.00
N ALA A 660 -0.27 -13.81 -29.89
CA ALA A 660 -1.02 -13.27 -31.04
C ALA A 660 -0.34 -12.08 -31.74
N TYR A 661 0.49 -11.32 -31.02
CA TYR A 661 1.29 -10.21 -31.55
C TYR A 661 2.73 -10.57 -31.95
N ALA A 662 3.12 -11.86 -31.96
CA ALA A 662 4.43 -12.29 -32.44
C ALA A 662 4.75 -11.85 -33.89
N PRO A 663 3.80 -11.88 -34.85
CA PRO A 663 4.05 -11.36 -36.21
C PRO A 663 4.37 -9.85 -36.20
N HIS A 664 3.58 -9.05 -35.47
CA HIS A 664 3.81 -7.61 -35.28
C HIS A 664 5.17 -7.31 -34.65
N ALA A 665 5.63 -8.17 -33.72
CA ALA A 665 6.95 -8.06 -33.11
C ALA A 665 8.09 -8.38 -34.08
N VAL A 666 7.99 -9.45 -34.87
CA VAL A 666 8.99 -9.76 -35.92
C VAL A 666 9.04 -8.68 -36.99
N TYR A 667 7.89 -8.15 -37.44
CA TYR A 667 7.86 -7.00 -38.35
C TYR A 667 8.51 -5.75 -37.73
N THR A 668 8.33 -5.51 -36.42
CA THR A 668 8.98 -4.42 -35.70
C THR A 668 10.50 -4.57 -35.66
N LEU A 669 11.01 -5.78 -35.41
CA LEU A 669 12.45 -6.08 -35.42
C LEU A 669 13.08 -5.96 -36.82
N LEU A 670 12.35 -6.38 -37.86
CA LEU A 670 12.75 -6.23 -39.25
C LEU A 670 12.78 -4.76 -39.65
N THR A 671 11.65 -4.06 -39.55
CA THR A 671 11.48 -2.71 -40.12
C THR A 671 11.97 -1.57 -39.24
N GLY A 672 12.21 -1.82 -37.94
CA GLY A 672 12.70 -0.83 -36.99
C GLY A 672 13.99 -0.16 -37.45
N ASN A 673 14.11 1.14 -37.18
CA ASN A 673 15.30 1.94 -37.43
C ASN A 673 15.71 2.61 -36.13
N GLU A 674 17.01 2.76 -35.90
CA GLU A 674 17.51 3.53 -34.76
C GLU A 674 16.98 4.96 -34.84
N LEU A 675 16.48 5.48 -33.72
CA LEU A 675 16.19 6.91 -33.60
C LEU A 675 17.53 7.64 -33.50
N ALA A 676 17.69 8.66 -34.33
CA ALA A 676 18.99 9.08 -34.84
C ALA A 676 20.05 9.38 -33.78
N GLU A 677 21.31 9.12 -34.15
CA GLU A 677 22.49 9.75 -33.57
C GLU A 677 22.36 11.29 -33.64
N SER A 678 23.13 11.98 -32.81
CA SER A 678 23.12 13.45 -32.69
C SER A 678 23.37 14.18 -34.02
N ASP A 679 22.81 15.40 -34.13
CA ASP A 679 23.14 16.36 -35.21
C ASP A 679 24.67 16.71 -35.25
N ASP A 680 25.40 16.38 -34.17
CA ASP A 680 26.85 16.31 -34.14
C ASP A 680 27.31 14.83 -34.23
N PRO A 681 27.82 14.38 -35.40
CA PRO A 681 28.29 13.01 -35.60
C PRO A 681 29.74 12.77 -35.12
N ASP A 682 30.44 13.77 -34.57
CA ASP A 682 31.75 13.57 -33.94
C ASP A 682 31.62 13.22 -32.43
N ASP A 683 30.44 13.39 -31.80
CA ASP A 683 30.20 13.01 -30.39
C ASP A 683 29.96 11.51 -30.18
N SER A 684 31.04 10.76 -30.38
CA SER A 684 31.12 9.31 -30.07
C SER A 684 31.02 8.97 -28.57
N SER A 685 30.74 9.92 -27.67
CA SER A 685 30.68 9.66 -26.21
C SER A 685 29.34 9.09 -25.72
N MET A 686 28.24 9.32 -26.46
CA MET A 686 26.88 8.95 -26.02
C MET A 686 26.50 7.49 -26.26
N GLY A 687 27.22 6.78 -27.14
CA GLY A 687 26.92 5.40 -27.53
C GLY A 687 25.65 5.24 -28.40
N PRO A 688 25.36 4.02 -28.89
CA PRO A 688 24.20 3.77 -29.73
C PRO A 688 22.89 3.93 -28.95
N TYR A 689 21.87 4.53 -29.57
CA TYR A 689 20.56 4.65 -28.94
C TYR A 689 19.92 3.26 -28.76
N PRO A 690 19.40 2.90 -27.56
CA PRO A 690 18.98 1.53 -27.27
C PRO A 690 17.58 1.19 -27.81
N PHE A 691 16.89 2.14 -28.46
CA PHE A 691 15.55 1.96 -29.04
C PHE A 691 15.58 2.06 -30.57
N GLU A 692 15.02 1.05 -31.23
CA GLU A 692 14.63 1.07 -32.65
C GLU A 692 13.12 1.32 -32.75
N ARG A 693 12.66 2.07 -33.75
CA ARG A 693 11.25 2.37 -33.99
C ARG A 693 10.84 2.05 -35.42
N THR A 694 9.62 1.52 -35.58
CA THR A 694 8.91 1.44 -36.86
C THR A 694 7.52 2.10 -36.75
N THR A 695 6.79 2.11 -37.87
CA THR A 695 5.34 2.30 -37.90
C THR A 695 4.74 1.09 -38.60
N LEU A 696 3.77 0.42 -37.97
CA LEU A 696 3.12 -0.76 -38.52
C LEU A 696 2.23 -0.40 -39.74
N PRO A 697 2.07 -1.30 -40.73
CA PRO A 697 1.08 -1.17 -41.79
C PRO A 697 -0.35 -1.10 -41.26
N GLY A 698 -1.32 -0.89 -42.14
CA GLY A 698 -2.73 -0.79 -41.73
C GLY A 698 -2.96 0.43 -40.83
N VAL A 699 -3.32 0.19 -39.57
CA VAL A 699 -3.54 1.15 -38.46
C VAL A 699 -2.48 2.25 -38.24
N GLN A 700 -1.30 2.20 -38.87
CA GLN A 700 -0.24 3.25 -38.80
C GLN A 700 0.33 3.50 -37.40
N THR A 701 0.50 2.46 -36.58
CA THR A 701 0.82 2.62 -35.16
C THR A 701 2.31 2.44 -34.84
N PRO A 702 2.84 3.05 -33.77
CA PRO A 702 4.21 2.84 -33.33
C PRO A 702 4.51 1.38 -32.91
N GLY A 703 5.55 0.80 -33.50
CA GLY A 703 6.24 -0.37 -32.95
C GLY A 703 7.62 0.05 -32.45
N VAL A 704 7.96 -0.27 -31.20
CA VAL A 704 9.23 0.10 -30.55
C VAL A 704 9.94 -1.17 -30.10
N TYR A 705 11.21 -1.33 -30.48
CA TYR A 705 12.09 -2.38 -29.97
C TYR A 705 13.18 -1.76 -29.08
N PHE A 706 13.23 -2.21 -27.83
CA PHE A 706 14.27 -1.91 -26.86
C PHE A 706 15.27 -3.08 -26.79
N ARG A 707 16.55 -2.78 -27.00
CA ARG A 707 17.64 -3.78 -27.09
C ARG A 707 17.98 -4.48 -25.76
N GLY A 708 17.45 -3.99 -24.63
CA GLY A 708 17.89 -4.37 -23.29
C GLY A 708 19.08 -3.54 -22.80
N ASP A 709 19.23 -3.46 -21.48
CA ASP A 709 20.44 -3.00 -20.79
C ASP A 709 20.70 -3.87 -19.55
N SER A 710 21.69 -3.52 -18.71
CA SER A 710 22.05 -4.34 -17.54
C SER A 710 21.03 -4.34 -16.40
N HIS A 711 19.94 -3.59 -16.50
CA HIS A 711 18.86 -3.50 -15.49
C HIS A 711 17.46 -3.69 -16.09
N ASN A 712 17.32 -3.67 -17.41
CA ASN A 712 16.03 -3.73 -18.11
C ASN A 712 16.09 -4.80 -19.22
N PRO A 713 15.16 -5.78 -19.26
CA PRO A 713 15.16 -6.80 -20.28
C PRO A 713 14.90 -6.21 -21.68
N LYS A 714 15.38 -6.91 -22.70
CA LYS A 714 15.02 -6.68 -24.10
C LYS A 714 13.50 -6.78 -24.28
N ALA A 715 12.90 -5.86 -25.05
CA ALA A 715 11.44 -5.78 -25.19
C ALA A 715 11.01 -5.26 -26.56
N VAL A 716 9.92 -5.78 -27.11
CA VAL A 716 9.14 -5.13 -28.17
C VAL A 716 7.82 -4.64 -27.57
N LYS A 717 7.56 -3.34 -27.72
CA LYS A 717 6.33 -2.70 -27.29
C LYS A 717 5.57 -2.17 -28.50
N LEU A 718 4.29 -2.50 -28.57
CA LEU A 718 3.39 -2.17 -29.67
C LEU A 718 2.34 -1.22 -29.14
N GLN A 719 2.30 0.00 -29.68
CA GLN A 719 1.24 0.94 -29.38
C GLN A 719 0.03 0.59 -30.25
N THR A 720 -1.10 0.32 -29.63
CA THR A 720 -2.33 -0.12 -30.30
C THR A 720 -3.46 0.84 -29.89
N PRO A 721 -3.54 2.05 -30.47
CA PRO A 721 -4.59 3.01 -30.16
C PRO A 721 -5.97 2.54 -30.65
N PRO A 722 -7.06 2.95 -29.99
CA PRO A 722 -8.42 2.60 -30.40
C PRO A 722 -8.90 3.36 -31.64
N SER A 723 -9.79 2.75 -32.43
CA SER A 723 -10.38 3.38 -33.61
C SER A 723 -11.49 4.37 -33.24
N LEU A 724 -11.10 5.64 -33.02
CA LEU A 724 -11.99 6.73 -32.62
C LEU A 724 -12.56 7.54 -33.80
N THR A 725 -12.39 7.07 -35.04
CA THR A 725 -12.74 7.79 -36.29
C THR A 725 -14.21 8.22 -36.37
N TYR A 726 -15.12 7.47 -35.74
CA TYR A 726 -16.57 7.71 -35.79
C TYR A 726 -17.14 8.31 -34.50
N ALA A 727 -16.31 8.66 -33.51
CA ALA A 727 -16.77 9.39 -32.33
C ALA A 727 -17.32 10.79 -32.70
N HIS A 728 -18.27 11.31 -31.94
CA HIS A 728 -18.81 12.66 -32.13
C HIS A 728 -17.77 13.72 -31.75
N THR A 729 -17.19 13.54 -30.56
CA THR A 729 -16.16 14.36 -29.92
C THR A 729 -15.37 13.45 -28.99
N VAL A 730 -14.05 13.54 -28.97
CA VAL A 730 -13.21 12.87 -27.97
C VAL A 730 -12.65 13.89 -26.98
N LEU A 731 -12.83 13.61 -25.69
CA LEU A 731 -12.38 14.44 -24.58
C LEU A 731 -11.35 13.66 -23.76
N GLY A 732 -10.14 14.19 -23.60
CA GLY A 732 -9.21 13.77 -22.54
C GLY A 732 -9.35 14.71 -21.37
N LEU A 733 -9.51 14.19 -20.15
CA LEU A 733 -9.70 14.96 -18.92
C LEU A 733 -8.51 14.71 -17.97
N ASP A 734 -7.66 15.70 -17.79
CA ASP A 734 -6.37 15.53 -17.10
C ASP A 734 -6.03 16.77 -16.25
N ALA A 735 -5.32 16.59 -15.13
CA ALA A 735 -4.86 17.69 -14.28
C ALA A 735 -3.52 18.29 -14.73
N THR A 736 -2.72 17.55 -15.50
CA THR A 736 -1.34 17.94 -15.89
C THR A 736 -0.94 17.51 -17.31
N GLY A 737 -1.74 16.68 -17.98
CA GLY A 737 -1.40 15.90 -19.16
C GLY A 737 -0.71 16.58 -20.33
N MET A 738 0.27 15.87 -20.91
CA MET A 738 1.03 16.27 -22.08
C MET A 738 0.33 15.83 -23.38
N VAL A 739 -0.04 16.81 -24.23
CA VAL A 739 -0.85 16.57 -25.43
C VAL A 739 -0.18 15.65 -26.46
N GLU A 740 1.15 15.60 -26.52
CA GLU A 740 1.88 14.70 -27.40
C GLU A 740 1.67 13.22 -27.03
N LEU A 741 1.80 12.86 -25.74
CA LEU A 741 1.56 11.50 -25.24
C LEU A 741 0.09 11.10 -25.40
N TRP A 742 -0.83 12.01 -25.11
CA TRP A 742 -2.27 11.80 -25.31
C TRP A 742 -2.65 11.57 -26.78
N ARG A 743 -1.99 12.23 -27.73
CA ARG A 743 -2.19 12.01 -29.18
C ARG A 743 -1.62 10.67 -29.65
N ASP A 744 -0.51 10.23 -29.08
CA ASP A 744 0.11 8.92 -29.34
C ASP A 744 -0.81 7.79 -28.85
N ARG A 745 -1.19 7.80 -27.57
CA ARG A 745 -2.04 6.77 -26.95
C ARG A 745 -3.44 6.65 -27.56
N LEU A 746 -4.04 7.75 -28.02
CA LEU A 746 -5.37 7.73 -28.66
C LEU A 746 -5.34 7.69 -30.19
N GLY A 747 -4.18 7.76 -30.84
CA GLY A 747 -4.04 7.73 -32.31
C GLY A 747 -4.68 8.91 -33.06
N ILE A 748 -5.17 9.94 -32.36
CA ILE A 748 -5.95 11.05 -32.93
C ILE A 748 -5.36 12.42 -32.61
N ARG A 749 -5.74 13.43 -33.40
CA ARG A 749 -5.39 14.83 -33.15
C ARG A 749 -6.30 15.44 -32.09
N LEU A 750 -5.74 15.69 -30.91
CA LEU A 750 -6.36 16.46 -29.83
C LEU A 750 -5.91 17.94 -29.87
N THR A 751 -6.82 18.86 -29.58
CA THR A 751 -6.49 20.26 -29.24
C THR A 751 -6.22 20.36 -27.75
N HIS A 752 -5.11 20.97 -27.33
CA HIS A 752 -4.90 21.24 -25.90
C HIS A 752 -5.66 22.50 -25.49
N GLN A 753 -6.40 22.43 -24.38
CA GLN A 753 -7.14 23.56 -23.79
C GLN A 753 -6.96 23.51 -22.27
N SER A 754 -6.30 24.51 -21.68
CA SER A 754 -6.31 24.68 -20.22
C SER A 754 -7.50 25.54 -19.81
N VAL A 755 -8.23 25.13 -18.76
CA VAL A 755 -9.37 25.89 -18.21
C VAL A 755 -8.93 27.14 -17.44
N LEU A 756 -7.71 27.09 -16.90
CA LEU A 756 -7.05 28.15 -16.14
C LEU A 756 -5.63 28.37 -16.71
N THR A 757 -5.12 29.60 -16.69
CA THR A 757 -3.68 29.83 -16.89
C THR A 757 -2.88 29.34 -15.67
N ASP A 758 -1.55 29.23 -15.78
CA ASP A 758 -0.73 28.81 -14.65
C ASP A 758 -0.76 29.84 -13.50
N GLU A 759 -0.96 31.14 -13.79
CA GLU A 759 -1.23 32.17 -12.78
C GLU A 759 -2.61 31.98 -12.12
N GLU A 760 -3.66 31.71 -12.90
CA GLU A 760 -5.01 31.41 -12.37
C GLU A 760 -5.04 30.10 -11.56
N ARG A 761 -4.17 29.12 -11.86
CA ARG A 761 -3.96 27.92 -11.03
C ARG A 761 -3.27 28.25 -9.71
N ALA A 762 -2.27 29.12 -9.73
CA ALA A 762 -1.58 29.57 -8.52
C ALA A 762 -2.54 30.33 -7.59
N GLU A 763 -3.38 31.20 -8.17
CA GLU A 763 -4.48 31.90 -7.48
C GLU A 763 -5.49 30.89 -6.92
N TYR A 764 -5.99 29.94 -7.73
CA TYR A 764 -6.98 28.97 -7.28
C TYR A 764 -6.50 28.08 -6.12
N VAL A 765 -5.24 27.65 -6.14
CA VAL A 765 -4.67 26.79 -5.08
C VAL A 765 -4.45 27.57 -3.77
N ARG A 766 -3.97 28.82 -3.83
CA ARG A 766 -3.78 29.64 -2.62
C ARG A 766 -5.11 30.24 -2.12
N ASP A 767 -5.86 30.90 -2.99
CA ASP A 767 -6.91 31.84 -2.58
C ASP A 767 -8.31 31.19 -2.57
N THR A 768 -8.52 30.10 -3.32
CA THR A 768 -9.81 29.39 -3.40
C THR A 768 -9.79 28.04 -2.66
N LEU A 769 -8.67 27.33 -2.65
CA LEU A 769 -8.50 26.08 -1.89
C LEU A 769 -7.82 26.27 -0.53
N ALA A 770 -7.21 27.44 -0.26
CA ALA A 770 -6.42 27.73 0.94
C ALA A 770 -5.30 26.70 1.22
N ILE A 771 -4.65 26.21 0.15
CA ILE A 771 -3.55 25.23 0.24
C ILE A 771 -2.22 25.96 0.43
N ASN A 772 -1.73 25.94 1.66
CA ASN A 772 -0.47 26.55 2.07
C ASN A 772 0.70 25.58 1.81
N GLY A 773 1.33 25.73 0.64
CA GLY A 773 2.50 24.96 0.22
C GLY A 773 3.79 25.43 0.87
N MET A 774 4.60 24.49 1.39
CA MET A 774 5.87 24.79 2.05
C MET A 774 6.98 23.85 1.57
N ARG A 775 8.15 24.38 1.17
CA ARG A 775 9.26 23.56 0.66
C ARG A 775 10.38 23.42 1.69
N VAL A 776 10.84 22.20 1.99
CA VAL A 776 11.89 21.94 3.00
C VAL A 776 13.15 21.24 2.48
N ALA A 777 13.19 20.96 1.16
CA ALA A 777 14.34 20.37 0.48
C ALA A 777 14.64 21.07 -0.85
N ASP A 778 15.94 21.29 -1.14
CA ASP A 778 16.44 21.93 -2.38
C ASP A 778 16.79 20.94 -3.51
N HIS A 779 16.51 19.64 -3.33
CA HIS A 779 16.78 18.60 -4.32
C HIS A 779 15.52 17.78 -4.61
N ALA A 780 15.40 17.26 -5.83
CA ALA A 780 14.22 16.51 -6.27
C ALA A 780 13.94 15.24 -5.45
N LYS A 781 14.96 14.69 -4.77
CA LYS A 781 14.86 13.45 -3.96
C LYS A 781 14.12 12.33 -4.71
N PRO A 782 14.67 11.81 -5.83
CA PRO A 782 14.06 10.69 -6.54
C PRO A 782 14.05 9.45 -5.64
N TYR A 783 12.87 9.06 -5.17
CA TYR A 783 12.70 8.06 -4.11
C TYR A 783 12.28 6.67 -4.64
N THR A 784 11.98 6.56 -5.94
CA THR A 784 11.51 5.33 -6.59
C THR A 784 12.40 4.09 -6.40
N SER A 785 13.72 4.22 -6.25
CA SER A 785 14.60 3.07 -5.95
C SER A 785 14.65 2.68 -4.47
N GLY A 786 14.09 3.50 -3.57
CA GLY A 786 14.21 3.34 -2.12
C GLY A 786 15.64 3.53 -1.55
N GLU A 787 16.68 3.59 -2.39
CA GLU A 787 18.10 3.71 -2.03
C GLU A 787 18.39 5.05 -1.35
N PHE A 788 17.90 6.15 -1.93
CA PHE A 788 18.16 7.52 -1.45
C PHE A 788 17.17 8.02 -0.38
N ALA A 789 16.29 7.15 0.09
CA ALA A 789 15.30 7.45 1.13
C ALA A 789 15.99 7.74 2.46
N THR A 790 15.57 8.80 3.17
CA THR A 790 16.20 9.23 4.42
C THR A 790 15.33 8.97 5.65
N VAL A 791 14.79 7.76 5.76
CA VAL A 791 13.78 7.31 6.75
C VAL A 791 13.85 8.04 8.09
N LYS A 792 14.94 7.90 8.87
CA LYS A 792 15.06 8.55 10.20
C LYS A 792 14.93 10.08 10.17
N ARG A 793 15.38 10.75 9.10
CA ARG A 793 15.29 12.21 8.90
C ARG A 793 13.93 12.64 8.37
N ASP A 794 13.31 11.83 7.52
CA ASP A 794 11.98 12.10 6.97
C ASP A 794 10.91 11.89 8.06
N ARG A 795 11.06 10.84 8.87
CA ARG A 795 10.32 10.62 10.13
C ARG A 795 10.38 11.85 11.05
N ARG A 796 11.57 12.38 11.36
CA ARG A 796 11.71 13.61 12.17
C ARG A 796 11.03 14.83 11.55
N LEU A 797 10.97 14.92 10.21
CA LEU A 797 10.18 15.95 9.55
C LEU A 797 8.68 15.74 9.79
N PHE A 798 8.17 14.50 9.73
CA PHE A 798 6.77 14.21 9.99
C PHE A 798 6.38 14.52 11.45
N GLU A 799 7.23 14.13 12.41
CA GLU A 799 7.09 14.51 13.84
C GLU A 799 7.03 16.03 14.01
N ALA A 800 7.99 16.77 13.44
CA ALA A 800 8.00 18.23 13.52
C ALA A 800 6.78 18.89 12.82
N VAL A 801 6.25 18.28 11.76
CA VAL A 801 5.06 18.75 11.05
C VAL A 801 3.79 18.51 11.88
N ARG A 802 3.64 17.33 12.50
CA ARG A 802 2.59 17.04 13.50
C ARG A 802 2.61 18.05 14.64
N ASP A 803 3.79 18.29 15.20
CA ASP A 803 3.97 19.08 16.42
C ASP A 803 3.84 20.60 16.16
N GLN A 804 4.23 21.11 14.98
CA GLN A 804 4.19 22.55 14.65
C GLN A 804 2.96 22.99 13.84
N TYR A 805 2.33 22.10 13.07
CA TYR A 805 1.23 22.41 12.13
C TYR A 805 0.00 21.49 12.24
N GLY A 806 0.06 20.41 13.03
CA GLY A 806 -1.08 19.53 13.32
C GLY A 806 -1.62 19.66 14.73
N ASP A 807 -0.93 20.43 15.57
CA ASP A 807 -1.22 20.61 17.00
C ASP A 807 -1.36 19.24 17.74
N GLY A 808 -0.53 18.26 17.31
CA GLY A 808 -0.55 16.86 17.75
C GLY A 808 -1.17 15.88 16.73
N THR A 809 -1.96 16.36 15.77
CA THR A 809 -2.56 15.53 14.69
C THR A 809 -1.51 15.17 13.64
N PRO A 810 -1.23 13.87 13.38
CA PRO A 810 -0.17 13.49 12.46
C PRO A 810 -0.55 13.72 10.98
N PRO A 811 0.43 14.05 10.12
CA PRO A 811 0.19 14.27 8.69
C PRO A 811 -0.16 12.99 7.94
N VAL A 812 -0.88 13.10 6.82
CA VAL A 812 -0.86 12.06 5.78
C VAL A 812 0.42 12.17 4.95
N VAL A 813 1.07 11.06 4.61
CA VAL A 813 2.36 11.06 3.90
C VAL A 813 2.22 10.46 2.52
N PHE A 814 2.60 11.22 1.49
CA PHE A 814 2.61 10.76 0.10
C PHE A 814 4.06 10.53 -0.37
N THR A 815 4.36 9.34 -0.88
CA THR A 815 5.75 8.96 -1.26
C THR A 815 5.74 7.99 -2.46
N SER A 816 6.86 7.31 -2.72
CA SER A 816 6.94 6.19 -3.66
C SER A 816 6.84 4.84 -2.95
N LEU A 817 6.23 3.83 -3.59
CA LEU A 817 6.02 2.46 -3.08
C LEU A 817 7.25 1.85 -2.38
N SER A 818 8.44 2.01 -2.97
CA SER A 818 9.74 1.54 -2.44
C SER A 818 10.22 2.25 -1.16
N VAL A 819 9.45 3.23 -0.66
CA VAL A 819 9.73 4.06 0.52
C VAL A 819 8.55 4.07 1.49
N GLU A 820 7.32 3.95 1.01
CA GLU A 820 6.14 3.55 1.79
C GLU A 820 6.47 2.32 2.64
N ARG A 821 6.82 1.19 1.99
CA ARG A 821 7.30 -0.04 2.66
C ARG A 821 8.42 0.21 3.70
N LYS A 822 9.31 1.19 3.47
CA LYS A 822 10.43 1.53 4.39
C LYS A 822 10.06 2.51 5.51
N TYR A 823 8.91 3.16 5.42
CA TYR A 823 8.32 3.94 6.50
C TYR A 823 7.42 3.03 7.37
N ASP A 824 6.72 2.09 6.74
CA ASP A 824 5.94 1.04 7.42
C ASP A 824 6.87 0.12 8.24
N GLU A 825 7.95 -0.40 7.64
CA GLU A 825 9.02 -1.15 8.36
C GLU A 825 9.71 -0.33 9.49
N ALA A 826 9.45 0.98 9.58
CA ALA A 826 9.99 1.88 10.59
C ALA A 826 8.93 2.40 11.59
N GLY A 827 7.74 1.78 11.64
CA GLY A 827 6.67 2.05 12.61
C GLY A 827 6.01 3.42 12.46
N VAL A 828 6.18 4.08 11.32
CA VAL A 828 5.86 5.52 11.17
C VAL A 828 4.36 5.81 11.28
N VAL A 829 3.49 4.84 11.00
CA VAL A 829 2.05 4.93 11.29
C VAL A 829 1.76 4.50 12.72
N ASP A 830 2.31 3.36 13.13
CA ASP A 830 1.99 2.67 14.40
C ASP A 830 2.30 3.52 15.64
N ASP A 831 3.34 4.36 15.60
CA ASP A 831 3.70 5.28 16.68
C ASP A 831 3.13 6.71 16.54
N GLY A 832 2.19 6.92 15.61
CA GLY A 832 1.51 8.20 15.44
C GLY A 832 2.42 9.31 14.91
N THR A 833 3.48 8.96 14.17
CA THR A 833 4.31 9.94 13.45
C THR A 833 3.64 10.40 12.13
N ALA A 834 2.90 9.51 11.46
CA ALA A 834 2.03 9.78 10.32
C ALA A 834 0.64 9.15 10.55
N LYS A 835 -0.41 9.77 10.02
CA LYS A 835 -1.79 9.25 10.10
C LYS A 835 -1.99 8.02 9.19
N THR A 836 -1.33 8.04 8.05
CA THR A 836 -1.33 7.01 7.01
C THR A 836 -0.29 7.39 5.96
N ILE A 837 0.24 6.38 5.27
CA ILE A 837 1.18 6.53 4.17
C ILE A 837 0.51 5.96 2.92
N ASP A 838 0.75 6.58 1.77
CA ASP A 838 0.25 6.13 0.47
C ASP A 838 1.25 6.54 -0.63
N HIS A 839 1.22 5.85 -1.77
CA HIS A 839 2.15 6.06 -2.88
C HIS A 839 1.50 6.71 -4.11
N PHE A 840 2.29 7.47 -4.87
CA PHE A 840 1.82 8.28 -6.02
C PHE A 840 0.88 7.54 -6.99
N ALA A 841 1.07 6.23 -7.24
CA ALA A 841 0.22 5.47 -8.15
C ALA A 841 -1.20 5.20 -7.61
N ALA A 842 -1.36 4.89 -6.33
CA ALA A 842 -2.66 4.64 -5.70
C ALA A 842 -3.50 5.92 -5.49
N LEU A 843 -2.83 7.09 -5.46
CA LEU A 843 -3.50 8.40 -5.40
C LEU A 843 -4.30 8.73 -6.66
N ARG A 844 -4.01 8.13 -7.82
CA ARG A 844 -4.76 8.35 -9.07
C ARG A 844 -6.23 7.97 -8.90
N GLY A 845 -7.15 8.82 -9.36
CA GLY A 845 -8.60 8.72 -9.09
C GLY A 845 -9.07 8.88 -7.63
N THR A 846 -8.22 8.78 -6.59
CA THR A 846 -8.71 8.71 -5.20
C THR A 846 -9.34 10.01 -4.69
N ASN A 847 -10.38 9.86 -3.87
CA ASN A 847 -11.02 10.93 -3.10
C ASN A 847 -10.77 10.81 -1.57
N ARG A 848 -10.14 9.72 -1.10
CA ARG A 848 -9.93 9.38 0.34
C ARG A 848 -9.41 10.54 1.19
N TYR A 849 -8.53 11.36 0.64
CA TYR A 849 -7.82 12.41 1.37
C TYR A 849 -8.46 13.80 1.27
N ALA A 850 -9.64 13.93 0.64
CA ALA A 850 -10.24 15.23 0.31
C ALA A 850 -10.52 16.16 1.52
N GLU A 851 -10.63 15.58 2.71
CA GLU A 851 -10.96 16.31 3.95
C GLU A 851 -9.76 16.57 4.85
N GLU A 852 -8.61 15.94 4.55
CA GLU A 852 -7.37 16.09 5.32
C GLU A 852 -6.83 17.53 5.22
N ARG A 853 -6.22 18.00 6.32
CA ARG A 853 -5.71 19.37 6.46
C ARG A 853 -4.20 19.46 6.58
N LEU A 854 -3.50 18.34 6.73
CA LEU A 854 -2.05 18.30 6.91
C LEU A 854 -1.44 17.13 6.13
N ALA A 855 -0.51 17.45 5.23
CA ALA A 855 0.17 16.44 4.41
C ALA A 855 1.67 16.71 4.26
N VAL A 856 2.44 15.64 4.04
CA VAL A 856 3.86 15.71 3.64
C VAL A 856 4.06 14.93 2.35
N VAL A 857 4.56 15.59 1.30
CA VAL A 857 4.99 14.90 0.07
C VAL A 857 6.49 14.62 0.19
N SER A 858 6.86 13.34 0.31
CA SER A 858 8.21 12.88 0.61
C SER A 858 8.92 12.31 -0.62
N GLY A 859 9.91 13.04 -1.12
CA GLY A 859 10.61 12.70 -2.36
C GLY A 859 9.78 12.98 -3.61
N SER A 860 10.22 12.43 -4.74
CA SER A 860 9.50 12.48 -6.02
C SER A 860 9.64 11.17 -6.81
N PRO A 861 8.71 10.86 -7.74
CA PRO A 861 8.85 9.72 -8.63
C PRO A 861 9.88 9.97 -9.72
N HIS A 862 10.59 8.92 -10.13
CA HIS A 862 11.50 8.94 -11.28
C HIS A 862 11.71 7.50 -11.80
N TYR A 863 10.98 7.10 -12.84
CA TYR A 863 10.97 5.72 -13.37
C TYR A 863 12.22 5.33 -14.19
N GLY A 864 13.31 6.10 -14.06
CA GLY A 864 14.59 5.85 -14.72
C GLY A 864 14.74 6.47 -16.11
N ASP A 865 15.99 6.62 -16.55
CA ASP A 865 16.34 7.24 -17.84
C ASP A 865 15.74 6.45 -19.03
N THR A 866 15.61 5.12 -18.88
CA THR A 866 15.05 4.21 -19.89
C THR A 866 13.56 4.47 -20.14
N TRP A 867 12.76 4.80 -19.12
CA TRP A 867 11.35 5.16 -19.31
C TRP A 867 11.18 6.48 -20.08
N VAL A 868 11.98 7.50 -19.76
CA VAL A 868 11.95 8.80 -20.48
C VAL A 868 12.33 8.63 -21.95
N ARG A 869 13.33 7.79 -22.23
CA ARG A 869 13.76 7.39 -23.58
C ARG A 869 12.66 6.63 -24.34
N GLU A 870 11.97 5.71 -23.67
CA GLU A 870 10.88 4.92 -24.25
C GLU A 870 9.71 5.81 -24.71
N GLN A 871 9.24 6.72 -23.85
CA GLN A 871 8.14 7.62 -24.22
C GLN A 871 8.56 8.60 -25.32
N ALA A 872 9.82 9.02 -25.37
CA ALA A 872 10.36 9.77 -26.51
C ALA A 872 10.43 8.91 -27.80
N ALA A 873 10.73 7.62 -27.67
CA ALA A 873 10.80 6.69 -28.79
C ALA A 873 9.43 6.42 -29.42
N PHE A 874 8.36 6.28 -28.64
CA PHE A 874 6.99 6.27 -29.16
C PHE A 874 6.70 7.53 -30.00
N LEU A 875 7.03 8.70 -29.46
CA LEU A 875 6.93 10.00 -30.15
C LEU A 875 7.92 10.20 -31.32
N GLY A 876 8.80 9.23 -31.60
CA GLY A 876 9.70 9.26 -32.75
C GLY A 876 10.94 10.13 -32.60
N GLN A 877 11.41 10.39 -31.37
CA GLN A 877 12.61 11.19 -31.11
C GLN A 877 13.57 10.45 -30.16
N ALA A 878 14.87 10.54 -30.43
CA ALA A 878 15.90 10.12 -29.48
C ALA A 878 16.07 11.18 -28.38
N VAL A 879 16.31 10.74 -27.14
CA VAL A 879 16.48 11.60 -25.96
C VAL A 879 17.63 11.08 -25.11
N PHE A 880 18.64 11.92 -24.86
CA PHE A 880 19.85 11.55 -24.12
C PHE A 880 19.86 12.18 -22.71
N PRO A 881 20.23 11.43 -21.66
CA PRO A 881 20.25 11.92 -20.28
C PRO A 881 21.57 12.63 -19.95
N GLU A 882 21.55 13.95 -20.03
CA GLU A 882 22.65 14.84 -19.67
C GLU A 882 22.68 15.11 -18.14
N ARG A 883 23.63 15.96 -17.70
CA ARG A 883 23.60 16.63 -16.39
C ARG A 883 23.87 18.12 -16.57
N THR A 884 23.19 18.92 -15.76
CA THR A 884 23.40 20.37 -15.62
C THR A 884 24.63 20.68 -14.75
N ASP A 885 25.07 21.94 -14.71
CA ASP A 885 26.23 22.38 -13.91
C ASP A 885 26.08 22.10 -12.39
N ASP A 886 24.84 22.09 -11.89
CA ASP A 886 24.45 21.74 -10.53
C ASP A 886 24.20 20.23 -10.32
N GLY A 887 24.25 19.43 -11.39
CA GLY A 887 24.24 17.97 -11.36
C GLY A 887 22.86 17.31 -11.54
N GLU A 888 21.77 18.07 -11.62
CA GLU A 888 20.42 17.55 -11.92
C GLU A 888 20.33 16.93 -13.32
N ARG A 889 19.42 15.95 -13.49
CA ARG A 889 19.21 15.24 -14.76
C ARG A 889 18.34 16.06 -15.73
N THR A 890 18.84 16.22 -16.96
CA THR A 890 18.13 16.91 -18.06
C THR A 890 18.13 16.05 -19.32
N TYR A 891 17.09 16.18 -20.13
CA TYR A 891 16.74 15.25 -21.22
C TYR A 891 16.36 16.02 -22.51
N GLY A 892 16.90 17.22 -22.70
CA GLY A 892 16.53 18.14 -23.77
C GLY A 892 15.06 18.60 -23.71
N PRO A 893 14.57 19.36 -24.72
CA PRO A 893 13.26 19.99 -24.66
C PRO A 893 12.07 19.01 -24.61
N LEU A 894 12.12 17.88 -25.33
CA LEU A 894 11.05 16.86 -25.28
C LEU A 894 11.14 16.05 -23.98
N GLY A 895 12.31 15.48 -23.69
CA GLY A 895 12.49 14.62 -22.52
C GLY A 895 12.24 15.35 -21.21
N ASN A 896 12.49 16.66 -21.11
CA ASN A 896 12.12 17.42 -19.91
C ASN A 896 10.60 17.63 -19.76
N ARG A 897 9.80 17.65 -20.85
CA ARG A 897 8.33 17.61 -20.74
C ARG A 897 7.84 16.24 -20.26
N ILE A 898 8.46 15.16 -20.74
CA ILE A 898 8.18 13.79 -20.30
C ILE A 898 8.57 13.61 -18.82
N ARG A 899 9.75 14.11 -18.42
CA ARG A 899 10.22 14.13 -17.02
C ARG A 899 9.23 14.86 -16.10
N TYR A 900 8.78 16.04 -16.52
CA TYR A 900 7.79 16.84 -15.78
C TYR A 900 6.50 16.04 -15.52
N GLN A 901 6.00 15.28 -16.50
CA GLN A 901 4.81 14.43 -16.30
C GLN A 901 5.03 13.31 -15.28
N MET A 902 6.19 12.65 -15.26
CA MET A 902 6.45 11.56 -14.31
C MET A 902 6.91 11.99 -12.92
N ARG A 903 7.20 13.27 -12.70
CA ARG A 903 7.88 13.76 -11.49
C ARG A 903 7.20 15.00 -10.91
N GLU A 904 7.41 16.17 -11.49
CA GLU A 904 6.85 17.45 -11.03
C GLU A 904 5.29 17.45 -11.01
N ALA A 905 4.65 16.81 -11.99
CA ALA A 905 3.20 16.71 -12.07
C ALA A 905 2.59 15.81 -10.99
N GLU A 906 3.12 14.60 -10.80
CA GLU A 906 2.67 13.64 -9.78
C GLU A 906 2.78 14.20 -8.35
N VAL A 907 3.88 14.91 -8.05
CA VAL A 907 4.10 15.58 -6.76
C VAL A 907 2.97 16.58 -6.43
N VAL A 908 2.49 17.34 -7.42
CA VAL A 908 1.36 18.27 -7.23
C VAL A 908 0.01 17.57 -7.32
N GLN A 909 -0.16 16.53 -8.13
CA GLN A 909 -1.38 15.72 -8.09
C GLN A 909 -1.61 15.09 -6.71
N ALA A 910 -0.55 14.66 -6.02
CA ALA A 910 -0.60 14.21 -4.63
C ALA A 910 -0.97 15.34 -3.66
N ALA A 911 -0.29 16.49 -3.74
CA ALA A 911 -0.58 17.66 -2.92
C ALA A 911 -2.04 18.14 -3.04
N LEU A 912 -2.63 18.04 -4.24
CA LEU A 912 -4.03 18.40 -4.50
C LEU A 912 -5.05 17.30 -4.17
N ARG A 913 -4.64 16.20 -3.52
CA ARG A 913 -5.60 15.24 -2.92
C ARG A 913 -6.16 15.72 -1.58
N VAL A 914 -5.44 16.57 -0.83
CA VAL A 914 -5.88 17.16 0.44
C VAL A 914 -6.55 18.53 0.26
N GLY A 915 -7.25 19.02 1.29
CA GLY A 915 -7.86 20.37 1.31
C GLY A 915 -9.05 20.59 0.36
N ARG A 916 -9.39 19.62 -0.51
CA ARG A 916 -10.29 19.75 -1.68
C ARG A 916 -11.69 20.33 -1.39
N GLN A 917 -12.16 20.27 -0.16
CA GLN A 917 -13.40 20.92 0.32
C GLN A 917 -13.31 22.47 0.47
N GLY A 918 -12.21 23.12 0.06
CA GLY A 918 -12.05 24.58 0.12
C GLY A 918 -11.81 25.17 1.52
N ARG A 919 -11.75 24.33 2.57
CA ARG A 919 -11.47 24.74 3.97
C ARG A 919 -9.96 24.68 4.33
N GLY A 920 -9.10 24.93 3.36
CA GLY A 920 -7.64 24.96 3.53
C GLY A 920 -6.94 23.61 3.77
N ALA A 921 -5.62 23.62 3.60
CA ALA A 921 -4.69 22.57 4.05
C ALA A 921 -3.25 23.10 4.08
N THR A 922 -2.36 22.50 4.87
CA THR A 922 -0.91 22.73 4.80
C THR A 922 -0.22 21.52 4.17
N VAL A 923 0.58 21.75 3.13
CA VAL A 923 1.32 20.68 2.42
C VAL A 923 2.81 20.97 2.47
N VAL A 924 3.56 20.07 3.10
CA VAL A 924 5.01 20.19 3.25
C VAL A 924 5.73 19.32 2.22
N PHE A 925 6.41 19.95 1.28
CA PHE A 925 7.18 19.30 0.23
C PHE A 925 8.61 19.05 0.69
N ASN A 926 8.89 17.78 0.98
CA ASN A 926 10.22 17.23 1.22
C ASN A 926 10.86 16.82 -0.12
N THR A 927 10.76 17.71 -1.11
CA THR A 927 11.33 17.64 -2.46
C THR A 927 11.37 19.06 -3.07
N SER A 928 12.26 19.30 -4.04
CA SER A 928 12.20 20.49 -4.92
C SER A 928 11.53 20.21 -6.28
N ALA A 929 11.03 19.00 -6.52
CA ALA A 929 10.35 18.63 -7.76
C ALA A 929 8.91 19.16 -7.80
N ILE A 930 8.76 20.48 -7.81
CA ILE A 930 7.47 21.19 -7.78
C ILE A 930 7.40 22.07 -9.03
N PRO A 931 6.26 22.12 -9.76
CA PRO A 931 6.04 23.07 -10.84
C PRO A 931 6.17 24.53 -10.40
N ASP A 932 6.75 25.37 -11.25
CA ASP A 932 6.92 26.82 -11.02
C ASP A 932 5.61 27.58 -10.75
N TRP A 933 4.46 27.02 -11.17
CA TRP A 933 3.13 27.62 -10.97
C TRP A 933 2.53 27.31 -9.59
N PHE A 934 3.01 26.29 -8.87
CA PHE A 934 2.40 25.89 -7.60
C PHE A 934 2.81 26.87 -6.48
N PRO A 935 1.86 27.38 -5.67
CA PRO A 935 2.17 28.35 -4.62
C PRO A 935 3.02 27.72 -3.50
N ILE A 936 4.19 28.31 -3.25
CA ILE A 936 5.05 27.99 -2.11
C ILE A 936 5.23 29.25 -1.28
N GLU A 937 4.47 29.34 -0.19
CA GLU A 937 4.39 30.54 0.65
C GLU A 937 5.56 30.62 1.63
N ALA A 938 6.18 29.49 1.99
CA ALA A 938 7.33 29.47 2.87
C ALA A 938 8.36 28.37 2.53
N VAL A 939 9.62 28.63 2.90
CA VAL A 939 10.75 27.68 2.74
C VAL A 939 11.35 27.39 4.11
N GLY A 940 11.31 26.11 4.50
CA GLY A 940 11.99 25.58 5.68
C GLY A 940 13.27 24.83 5.32
N SER A 941 13.87 24.14 6.29
CA SER A 941 14.99 23.24 6.02
C SER A 941 15.07 22.09 7.02
N VAL A 942 15.59 20.94 6.57
CA VAL A 942 15.97 19.82 7.43
C VAL A 942 17.51 19.69 7.44
N PRO A 943 18.24 20.50 8.23
CA PRO A 943 19.69 20.61 8.18
C PRO A 943 20.40 19.34 8.66
N ARG A 944 21.02 18.62 7.71
CA ARG A 944 21.86 17.45 7.97
C ARG A 944 22.96 17.80 9.00
N HIS A 945 23.05 17.06 10.10
CA HIS A 945 24.17 17.20 11.03
C HIS A 945 25.50 16.92 10.30
N ALA A 946 26.41 17.90 10.29
CA ALA A 946 27.78 17.67 9.86
C ALA A 946 28.43 16.64 10.80
N PRO A 947 29.35 15.75 10.33
CA PRO A 947 30.00 14.75 11.17
C PRO A 947 30.64 15.35 12.44
N LYS A 948 31.16 16.58 12.33
CA LYS A 948 31.72 17.36 13.45
C LYS A 948 30.71 17.79 14.51
N ARG A 949 29.40 17.95 14.18
CA ARG A 949 28.33 18.16 15.17
C ARG A 949 27.94 16.82 15.81
N LYS A 950 27.80 15.74 15.03
CA LYS A 950 27.50 14.40 15.54
C LYS A 950 28.55 13.95 16.58
N ALA A 951 29.84 14.02 16.26
CA ALA A 951 30.91 13.66 17.20
C ALA A 951 30.93 14.51 18.50
N ILE A 952 30.47 15.78 18.46
CA ILE A 952 30.30 16.59 19.67
C ILE A 952 29.12 16.08 20.50
N VAL A 953 27.98 15.77 19.87
CA VAL A 953 26.79 15.27 20.56
C VAL A 953 27.07 13.90 21.20
N GLU A 954 27.74 12.99 20.49
CA GLU A 954 28.19 11.70 21.03
C GLU A 954 29.12 11.90 22.24
N THR A 955 30.17 12.72 22.11
CA THR A 955 31.09 13.02 23.23
C THR A 955 30.36 13.64 24.43
N VAL A 956 29.28 14.40 24.21
CA VAL A 956 28.46 14.97 25.28
C VAL A 956 27.56 13.92 25.94
N ARG A 957 26.93 13.02 25.17
CA ARG A 957 26.19 11.86 25.71
C ARG A 957 27.10 11.00 26.58
N ASP A 958 28.31 10.70 26.11
CA ASP A 958 29.30 9.89 26.85
C ASP A 958 29.68 10.55 28.18
N LEU A 959 29.92 11.86 28.19
CA LEU A 959 30.28 12.61 29.40
C LEU A 959 29.10 12.70 30.39
N ALA A 960 27.88 12.89 29.89
CA ALA A 960 26.66 12.93 30.69
C ALA A 960 26.36 11.56 31.33
N GLY A 961 26.20 10.52 30.50
CA GLY A 961 25.80 9.18 30.91
C GLY A 961 26.78 8.49 31.86
N ASN A 962 28.09 8.69 31.69
CA ASN A 962 29.10 8.07 32.57
C ASN A 962 29.22 8.72 33.96
N THR A 963 28.59 9.88 34.22
CA THR A 963 28.85 10.63 35.47
C THR A 963 27.65 11.29 36.14
N GLY A 964 26.58 11.63 35.42
CA GLY A 964 25.52 12.51 35.93
C GLY A 964 26.06 13.88 36.40
N ALA A 965 27.23 14.30 35.90
CA ALA A 965 28.00 15.40 36.45
C ALA A 965 28.29 16.50 35.43
N SER A 966 28.40 17.72 35.94
CA SER A 966 28.55 18.93 35.14
C SER A 966 29.92 19.02 34.44
N PHE A 967 29.94 19.14 33.11
CA PHE A 967 31.15 19.17 32.28
C PHE A 967 31.44 20.56 31.71
N THR A 968 32.69 20.87 31.36
CA THR A 968 33.04 22.14 30.69
C THR A 968 33.26 21.94 29.19
N THR A 969 33.22 23.02 28.42
CA THR A 969 33.60 23.00 26.98
C THR A 969 35.00 22.43 26.73
N ALA A 970 35.92 22.56 27.69
CA ALA A 970 37.24 21.96 27.59
C ALA A 970 37.20 20.44 27.76
N ASN A 971 36.35 19.91 28.66
CA ASN A 971 36.18 18.46 28.82
C ASN A 971 35.65 17.80 27.55
N VAL A 972 34.61 18.41 26.94
CA VAL A 972 34.06 17.95 25.65
C VAL A 972 35.15 17.99 24.58
N TYR A 973 35.85 19.13 24.42
CA TYR A 973 36.92 19.25 23.44
C TYR A 973 38.06 18.24 23.65
N ASP A 974 38.47 17.98 24.89
CA ASP A 974 39.60 17.09 25.17
C ASP A 974 39.25 15.60 25.05
N ALA A 975 37.98 15.23 25.19
CA ALA A 975 37.46 13.87 25.05
C ALA A 975 37.11 13.48 23.59
N MET A 976 36.88 14.45 22.70
CA MET A 976 36.61 14.17 21.29
C MET A 976 37.79 13.41 20.62
N PRO A 977 37.55 12.29 19.90
CA PRO A 977 38.61 11.54 19.22
C PRO A 977 39.31 12.37 18.12
N ASP A 978 38.54 13.13 17.33
CA ASP A 978 39.03 13.95 16.22
C ASP A 978 39.29 15.43 16.60
N LYS A 979 39.68 15.71 17.86
CA LYS A 979 39.73 17.10 18.37
C LYS A 979 40.65 18.04 17.60
N ASP A 980 41.70 17.56 16.94
CA ASP A 980 42.58 18.38 16.09
C ASP A 980 41.92 18.81 14.76
N THR A 981 40.76 18.25 14.41
CA THR A 981 39.98 18.63 13.22
C THR A 981 38.90 19.68 13.49
N VAL A 982 38.64 20.00 14.77
CA VAL A 982 37.56 20.87 15.23
C VAL A 982 38.15 21.99 16.09
N SER A 983 37.59 23.20 16.08
CA SER A 983 38.07 24.26 16.98
C SER A 983 37.30 24.28 18.30
N MET A 984 37.96 24.63 19.40
CA MET A 984 37.29 24.80 20.70
C MET A 984 36.19 25.88 20.68
N GLU A 985 36.29 26.85 19.75
CA GLU A 985 35.22 27.81 19.47
C GLU A 985 34.00 27.15 18.80
N TYR A 986 34.21 26.21 17.86
CA TYR A 986 33.14 25.44 17.23
C TYR A 986 32.44 24.52 18.25
N VAL A 987 33.20 23.86 19.13
CA VAL A 987 32.62 23.10 20.26
C VAL A 987 31.82 24.01 21.18
N ARG A 988 32.34 25.19 21.53
CA ARG A 988 31.59 26.19 22.34
C ARG A 988 30.29 26.63 21.65
N LYS A 989 30.31 26.87 20.33
CA LYS A 989 29.12 27.25 19.55
C LYS A 989 28.09 26.11 19.50
N THR A 990 28.53 24.87 19.34
CA THR A 990 27.66 23.69 19.32
C THR A 990 27.01 23.47 20.68
N LEU A 991 27.76 23.54 21.79
CA LEU A 991 27.22 23.47 23.16
C LEU A 991 26.27 24.63 23.48
N THR A 992 26.59 25.85 23.01
CA THR A 992 25.69 27.00 23.15
C THR A 992 24.37 26.75 22.44
N ARG A 993 24.41 26.21 21.20
CA ARG A 993 23.22 25.84 20.47
C ARG A 993 22.44 24.72 21.15
N LEU A 994 23.10 23.69 21.70
CA LEU A 994 22.41 22.64 22.47
C LEU A 994 21.70 23.18 23.72
N PHE A 995 22.20 24.26 24.34
CA PHE A 995 21.48 24.99 25.39
C PHE A 995 20.32 25.82 24.83
N ASP A 996 20.52 26.52 23.70
CA ASP A 996 19.46 27.31 23.06
C ASP A 996 18.35 26.36 22.47
N ASP A 997 18.71 25.12 22.13
CA ASP A 997 17.86 24.00 21.68
C ASP A 997 17.21 23.24 22.87
N GLY A 998 17.49 23.62 24.14
CA GLY A 998 16.88 23.02 25.35
C GLY A 998 17.44 21.68 25.81
N ALA A 999 18.51 21.17 25.20
CA ALA A 999 19.11 19.86 25.52
C ALA A 999 20.22 19.91 26.59
N LEU A 1000 20.61 21.10 27.06
CA LEU A 1000 21.63 21.33 28.10
C LEU A 1000 21.30 22.59 28.91
N ASP A 1001 21.52 22.59 30.23
CA ASP A 1001 21.59 23.82 31.04
C ASP A 1001 23.06 24.29 31.21
N ARG A 1002 23.29 25.53 31.68
CA ARG A 1002 24.63 26.08 31.95
C ARG A 1002 24.72 27.04 33.14
N GLU A 1003 25.70 26.82 34.00
CA GLU A 1003 26.13 27.77 35.02
C GLU A 1003 27.42 28.49 34.60
N MET A 1004 27.49 29.81 34.79
CA MET A 1004 28.71 30.59 34.57
C MET A 1004 29.65 30.52 35.80
N ARG A 1005 30.70 29.70 35.73
CA ARG A 1005 31.75 29.66 36.76
C ARG A 1005 33.06 30.31 36.26
N GLY A 1006 33.45 31.41 36.92
CA GLY A 1006 34.71 32.12 36.66
C GLY A 1006 34.73 32.84 35.31
N ARG A 1007 35.35 32.23 34.29
CA ARG A 1007 35.39 32.74 32.90
C ARG A 1007 34.82 31.76 31.88
N GLY A 1008 34.24 30.65 32.35
CA GLY A 1008 33.70 29.57 31.51
C GLY A 1008 32.24 29.29 31.82
N TYR A 1009 31.64 28.45 30.98
CA TYR A 1009 30.40 27.75 31.29
C TYR A 1009 30.74 26.35 31.79
N VAL A 1010 30.02 25.92 32.81
CA VAL A 1010 29.84 24.51 33.15
C VAL A 1010 28.44 24.14 32.66
N TRP A 1011 28.35 23.06 31.90
CA TRP A 1011 27.12 22.58 31.28
C TRP A 1011 26.60 21.39 32.07
N TYR A 1012 25.29 21.21 32.04
CA TYR A 1012 24.55 20.11 32.67
C TYR A 1012 23.72 19.43 31.58
N ASP A 1013 23.54 18.12 31.68
CA ASP A 1013 22.55 17.43 30.85
C ASP A 1013 21.14 17.81 31.32
N ASP A 1014 20.30 18.23 30.38
CA ASP A 1014 18.88 18.56 30.58
C ASP A 1014 17.99 17.83 29.54
N GLY A 1015 18.59 16.94 28.72
CA GLY A 1015 17.89 16.25 27.63
C GLY A 1015 18.76 15.71 26.48
N VAL A 1016 20.09 15.72 26.54
CA VAL A 1016 20.97 15.41 25.38
C VAL A 1016 20.86 13.96 24.86
N HIS A 1017 20.25 13.07 25.64
CA HIS A 1017 19.85 11.73 25.23
C HIS A 1017 18.70 11.74 24.20
N THR A 1018 17.79 12.73 24.22
CA THR A 1018 16.79 12.95 23.16
C THR A 1018 17.40 13.51 21.86
N VAL A 1019 18.68 13.93 21.95
CA VAL A 1019 19.52 14.61 20.94
C VAL A 1019 19.36 14.16 19.48
N ASP A 1020 19.28 12.83 19.30
CA ASP A 1020 19.50 12.04 18.08
C ASP A 1020 20.64 12.49 17.12
N ASP A 1021 20.72 11.87 15.94
CA ASP A 1021 21.76 12.10 14.93
C ASP A 1021 21.23 12.71 13.62
N ALA A 1022 19.90 12.80 13.45
CA ALA A 1022 19.23 13.14 12.20
C ALA A 1022 19.20 14.65 11.94
N GLY A 1023 18.99 15.43 13.00
CA GLY A 1023 19.15 16.87 13.05
C GLY A 1023 17.86 17.68 13.17
N GLN A 1024 17.94 18.73 13.98
CA GLN A 1024 16.90 19.72 14.26
C GLN A 1024 16.22 20.25 12.99
N VAL A 1025 14.96 19.88 12.79
CA VAL A 1025 14.10 20.42 11.73
C VAL A 1025 13.85 21.91 11.96
N SER A 1026 13.85 22.71 10.88
CA SER A 1026 13.55 24.13 10.92
C SER A 1026 12.37 24.43 10.00
N LEU A 1027 11.16 24.38 10.55
CA LEU A 1027 9.91 24.72 9.87
C LEU A 1027 9.57 26.21 10.07
N PRO A 1028 9.12 26.94 9.03
CA PRO A 1028 8.70 28.34 9.16
C PRO A 1028 7.47 28.49 10.08
N ALA A 1029 7.33 29.64 10.72
CA ALA A 1029 6.09 29.95 11.43
C ALA A 1029 4.99 30.33 10.43
N LEU A 1030 3.84 29.68 10.51
CA LEU A 1030 2.58 30.26 10.05
C LEU A 1030 2.33 31.55 10.85
N THR A 1031 1.94 32.63 10.16
CA THR A 1031 1.63 33.92 10.80
C THR A 1031 0.35 33.82 11.63
N ASP A 1032 0.16 34.77 12.54
CA ASP A 1032 -0.96 34.73 13.50
C ASP A 1032 -2.34 34.72 12.80
N ALA A 1033 -2.47 35.38 11.63
CA ALA A 1033 -3.69 35.33 10.82
C ALA A 1033 -3.95 33.95 10.20
N GLU A 1034 -2.90 33.25 9.74
CA GLU A 1034 -2.99 31.88 9.22
C GLU A 1034 -3.23 30.85 10.34
N ARG A 1035 -3.03 31.23 11.61
CA ARG A 1035 -3.42 30.45 12.79
C ARG A 1035 -4.87 30.72 13.21
N GLU A 1036 -5.32 31.97 13.19
CA GLU A 1036 -6.71 32.33 13.53
C GLU A 1036 -7.75 31.71 12.56
N GLU A 1037 -7.41 31.49 11.29
CA GLU A 1037 -8.29 30.75 10.35
C GLU A 1037 -8.42 29.24 10.64
N ARG A 1038 -7.54 28.65 11.46
CA ARG A 1038 -7.52 27.21 11.73
C ARG A 1038 -8.40 26.76 12.89
N ASP A 1039 -8.84 27.67 13.77
CA ASP A 1039 -9.62 27.35 14.98
C ASP A 1039 -10.87 28.23 15.14
N PRO A 1040 -12.01 27.83 14.55
CA PRO A 1040 -13.29 28.53 14.74
C PRO A 1040 -13.97 28.25 16.08
N GLN A 1041 -13.45 27.35 16.94
CA GLN A 1041 -14.23 26.76 18.05
C GLN A 1041 -13.74 27.17 19.44
N LEU A 1042 -12.43 27.24 19.71
CA LEU A 1042 -11.94 27.64 21.04
C LEU A 1042 -12.02 29.16 21.28
N ALA A 1043 -11.89 29.97 20.22
CA ALA A 1043 -11.88 31.44 20.33
C ALA A 1043 -13.25 32.07 20.72
N HIS A 1044 -14.37 31.37 20.50
CA HIS A 1044 -15.70 31.99 20.63
C HIS A 1044 -16.25 32.00 22.08
N ILE A 1045 -15.78 31.11 22.96
CA ILE A 1045 -16.43 30.86 24.27
C ILE A 1045 -16.11 31.95 25.31
N GLU A 1046 -14.89 32.51 25.33
CA GLU A 1046 -14.49 33.46 26.40
C GLU A 1046 -14.92 34.93 26.15
N HIS A 1047 -15.47 35.29 24.98
CA HIS A 1047 -15.77 36.71 24.66
C HIS A 1047 -17.24 37.16 24.81
N TYR A 1048 -18.19 36.24 25.07
CA TYR A 1048 -19.64 36.56 25.08
C TYR A 1048 -20.35 36.42 26.43
N MET A 1049 -19.60 36.39 27.53
CA MET A 1049 -20.13 36.38 28.92
C MET A 1049 -20.33 37.76 29.60
N PRO A 1050 -20.79 38.84 28.91
CA PRO A 1050 -21.40 39.96 29.64
C PRO A 1050 -22.77 40.49 29.15
N GLU A 1051 -23.30 40.12 27.97
CA GLU A 1051 -24.49 40.80 27.38
C GLU A 1051 -25.83 40.03 27.43
N LEU A 1052 -25.89 38.83 28.02
CA LEU A 1052 -27.15 38.20 28.42
C LEU A 1052 -27.30 38.21 29.94
N GLY A 1053 -28.28 38.98 30.44
CA GLY A 1053 -28.50 39.26 31.86
C GLY A 1053 -29.06 38.11 32.71
N VAL A 1054 -28.59 36.88 32.49
CA VAL A 1054 -28.91 35.72 33.33
C VAL A 1054 -27.88 35.63 34.45
N ARG A 1055 -28.29 35.87 35.70
CA ARG A 1055 -27.48 35.44 36.84
C ARG A 1055 -27.50 33.92 36.92
N ALA A 1056 -26.33 33.31 36.80
CA ALA A 1056 -26.11 31.94 37.25
C ALA A 1056 -26.10 31.90 38.79
N ASP A 1057 -27.30 31.79 39.39
CA ASP A 1057 -27.41 31.36 40.79
C ASP A 1057 -27.16 29.85 40.89
N SER A 1058 -26.52 29.42 41.98
CA SER A 1058 -26.24 28.02 42.35
C SER A 1058 -25.39 27.17 41.39
N ALA A 1059 -24.07 27.38 41.43
CA ALA A 1059 -23.17 26.23 41.42
C ALA A 1059 -23.35 25.43 42.73
N PRO A 1060 -23.25 24.08 42.73
CA PRO A 1060 -23.24 23.30 43.96
C PRO A 1060 -21.98 23.63 44.79
N PRO A 1061 -22.09 23.80 46.12
CA PRO A 1061 -21.01 24.37 46.91
C PRO A 1061 -19.86 23.38 47.17
N ALA A 1062 -18.63 23.83 46.94
CA ALA A 1062 -17.45 23.22 47.53
C ALA A 1062 -17.51 23.28 49.08
N THR A 1063 -16.97 22.26 49.75
CA THR A 1063 -17.12 22.09 51.21
C THR A 1063 -16.30 23.08 52.03
N ALA A 1064 -16.95 24.15 52.52
CA ALA A 1064 -16.43 24.98 53.61
C ALA A 1064 -17.58 25.57 54.45
N THR A 1065 -17.86 24.98 55.61
CA THR A 1065 -18.83 25.54 56.57
C THR A 1065 -18.14 26.41 57.62
N ASP A 1066 -18.45 27.69 57.65
CA ASP A 1066 -18.51 28.46 58.91
C ASP A 1066 -19.62 29.53 58.81
N ALA A 1067 -20.02 30.12 59.94
CA ALA A 1067 -21.42 30.49 60.15
C ALA A 1067 -21.81 32.00 60.11
N ASP A 1068 -23.13 32.18 59.95
CA ASP A 1068 -23.98 33.24 60.53
C ASP A 1068 -24.15 34.64 59.85
N ALA A 1069 -25.43 34.88 59.47
CA ALA A 1069 -26.28 35.98 59.96
C ALA A 1069 -26.49 37.33 59.18
N ARG A 1070 -27.65 37.38 58.50
CA ARG A 1070 -28.75 38.39 58.63
C ARG A 1070 -28.77 39.71 57.79
N SER A 1071 -30.02 40.18 57.62
CA SER A 1071 -30.52 41.50 57.14
C SER A 1071 -30.46 41.72 55.62
N SER A 1072 -31.53 41.78 54.81
CA SER A 1072 -32.97 42.19 54.93
C SER A 1072 -33.27 43.69 54.78
N THR A 1073 -33.80 44.09 53.61
CA THR A 1073 -34.66 45.25 53.24
C THR A 1073 -34.63 45.42 51.70
N ALA A 1074 -35.62 45.93 50.97
CA ALA A 1074 -37.08 46.06 51.15
C ALA A 1074 -37.68 46.56 49.80
N ASP A 1075 -38.93 46.21 49.47
CA ASP A 1075 -39.60 46.50 48.19
C ASP A 1075 -40.28 47.90 48.10
N GLN A 1076 -41.02 48.10 47.00
CA GLN A 1076 -41.91 49.23 46.64
C GLN A 1076 -41.19 50.45 46.02
N GLU A 1077 -41.73 51.15 45.01
CA GLU A 1077 -43.08 51.21 44.39
C GLU A 1077 -42.89 51.44 42.84
N ASP A 1078 -43.87 51.40 41.92
CA ASP A 1078 -45.32 51.68 41.98
C ASP A 1078 -46.10 51.07 40.76
N SER A 1079 -47.43 51.22 40.81
CA SER A 1079 -48.56 51.05 39.85
C SER A 1079 -48.34 51.25 38.32
N ASP A 1080 -49.23 50.88 37.38
CA ASP A 1080 -50.54 50.17 37.40
C ASP A 1080 -50.94 49.68 35.98
N GLY A 1081 -51.87 48.71 35.87
CA GLY A 1081 -52.93 48.78 34.84
C GLY A 1081 -53.04 47.77 33.66
N ARG A 1082 -53.90 46.76 33.88
CA ARG A 1082 -54.89 46.15 32.94
C ARG A 1082 -54.49 45.03 31.94
N ASP A 1083 -54.98 43.83 32.28
CA ASP A 1083 -55.31 42.69 31.40
C ASP A 1083 -56.57 42.95 30.51
N PRO A 1084 -57.00 41.98 29.67
CA PRO A 1084 -56.28 41.35 28.55
C PRO A 1084 -57.13 41.61 27.26
N PRO A 1085 -57.78 40.69 26.50
CA PRO A 1085 -57.74 39.21 26.35
C PRO A 1085 -56.80 38.79 25.19
N ASP A 1086 -56.37 37.55 24.94
CA ASP A 1086 -56.83 36.16 25.21
C ASP A 1086 -57.98 35.64 24.32
N THR A 1087 -57.64 34.84 23.30
CA THR A 1087 -58.44 33.71 22.74
C THR A 1087 -57.73 33.13 21.50
N ALA A 1088 -57.87 31.86 21.12
CA ALA A 1088 -58.00 30.57 21.83
C ALA A 1088 -58.26 29.49 20.78
N LEU A 1089 -57.74 28.27 21.00
CA LEU A 1089 -58.16 27.01 20.35
C LEU A 1089 -57.97 26.92 18.81
N SER A 1090 -57.73 25.78 18.17
CA SER A 1090 -57.13 24.47 18.50
C SER A 1090 -57.50 23.56 17.33
N ASP A 1091 -56.55 22.81 16.80
CA ASP A 1091 -56.66 21.37 16.52
C ASP A 1091 -55.22 20.82 16.38
#